data_AF-A0A8J7DWW1-F1
#
_entry.id   AF-A0A8J7DWW1-F1
#
_cell.length_a   1.000
_cell.length_b   1.000
_cell.length_c   1.000
_cell.angle_alpha   90.00
_cell.angle_beta   90.00
_cell.angle_gamma   90.00
#
_symmetry.space_group_name_H-M   'P 1'
#
loop_
_entity.id
_entity.type
_entity.pdbx_description
1 polymer ?
#
loop_
_entity_poly.entity_id
_entity_poly.type
_entity_poly.pdbx_seq_one_letter_code
_entity_poly.pdbx_strand_id
1 'polypeptide(L)'
;MTGESGVNIERQRSPLHKEIKVNPKGLFFALSKAAINGVFLKWDDLAESGLEVLESLGLERKKEEIAGLLVIRALFQAMKDLLDDNRVLLVREPDNLKTLYGALNSALDNSECTISREFFQNPKALPLVKSVQTTFAQWLGEFVEKPVEAENISRRLPPYFVFALNEEWRTHREDYLILTEELDTPFTQASERERGWLRYRAWLQKQVEEPMFLESFSLKQVYVPLRAYYEREVEGNKEKTERRIADEKDYKRVVVDLNDELEAWLQEAKSDDGIRLMSGGPGIGKSSFAKIFAAQQAEKGEIPVLFIPLHLFTLSDDLVTAVGNFVQIEGFLRHNPLEREDGESRLLIIFDGLDELSMQGKIAEEAAKQFVEEVRLKVNQFNYRETRVQVLISGREVVVQANRNTFRKPHQLLYLLPYFVTEAERESEENNYADEQNLLEEDRRQLWWQLYGKAKGKQYGGLPPELSKKNLVEITTQPLLNYLVALTIERDKLQFTEDTNLNEIYGDLLEAVYERGYEKHGYRVTEGIEKEEFVGILEEIALACWHGDGRTTTVKEIEDHCDNSGTKDILRRFQDSFNEDSKACVTRLLTAFYFRESGGVRESEKTFEFTHKSFGEYLTAKRIVEGVRTIHYELEERKKNWRKSYDERQALIDWATLCGASAMDEYLFEFVVAEIRLQDLEEVKGWQKMLCGLIEVMLVNGMPMEGLKERPNFHEEMRQARNAEEALLVVLNACARVTQERSKIQWSAPEAFGAWLSRLRGQRTSWENGLALQCLSFLDLSKSVLLGKDLYQANLEGAKLERANLGGANLGRANLGVANLGRAILAGAILEGANLEGANLEGANLRGAILEGANLAGANLAGANLAGAKLGWANLGGANLEGTILEGKDIAKLTGRND
;
A
#
# COMPACT_ATOMS: atom_id res chain seq x y z
N MET A 1 22.18 8.19 -72.81
CA MET A 1 20.80 8.22 -73.34
C MET A 1 19.90 7.89 -72.17
N THR A 2 19.00 8.70 -71.64
CA THR A 2 18.39 10.00 -72.00
C THR A 2 17.56 10.44 -70.79
N GLY A 3 17.65 11.72 -70.38
CA GLY A 3 16.60 12.56 -69.74
C GLY A 3 15.94 12.06 -68.43
N GLU A 4 15.73 12.86 -67.39
CA GLU A 4 15.17 14.20 -67.42
C GLU A 4 15.57 15.01 -66.17
N SER A 5 15.62 16.31 -66.38
CA SER A 5 15.82 17.39 -65.43
C SER A 5 14.74 17.47 -64.34
N GLY A 6 15.14 17.33 -63.09
CA GLY A 6 14.36 17.80 -61.93
C GLY A 6 14.95 19.10 -61.40
N VAL A 7 14.53 20.24 -61.95
CA VAL A 7 14.70 21.54 -61.29
C VAL A 7 13.79 21.52 -60.07
N ASN A 8 14.34 21.24 -58.88
CA ASN A 8 13.61 21.49 -57.65
C ASN A 8 13.86 22.95 -57.28
N ILE A 9 12.86 23.78 -57.61
CA ILE A 9 12.81 25.20 -57.30
C ILE A 9 12.86 25.31 -55.77
N GLU A 10 14.02 25.68 -55.23
CA GLU A 10 14.08 26.33 -53.92
C GLU A 10 13.22 27.59 -54.02
N ARG A 11 11.95 27.49 -53.58
CA ARG A 11 11.18 28.67 -53.23
C ARG A 11 12.00 29.36 -52.14
N GLN A 12 12.66 30.47 -52.50
CA GLN A 12 13.16 31.45 -51.55
C GLN A 12 12.00 31.83 -50.62
N ARG A 13 11.95 31.22 -49.43
CA ARG A 13 11.05 31.63 -48.36
C ARG A 13 11.68 32.85 -47.69
N SER A 14 10.93 33.95 -47.68
CA SER A 14 11.32 35.21 -47.03
C SER A 14 11.66 34.98 -45.54
N PRO A 15 12.75 35.55 -45.00
CA PRO A 15 13.26 35.31 -43.64
C PRO A 15 12.66 36.27 -42.59
N LEU A 16 11.36 36.55 -42.65
CA LEU A 16 10.67 37.40 -41.66
C LEU A 16 9.63 36.56 -40.93
N HIS A 17 10.04 35.89 -39.85
CA HIS A 17 9.12 35.32 -38.87
C HIS A 17 8.26 36.47 -38.31
N LYS A 18 6.97 36.49 -38.63
CA LYS A 18 6.04 37.51 -38.14
C LYS A 18 5.46 37.07 -36.81
N GLU A 19 5.61 37.91 -35.80
CA GLU A 19 4.91 37.78 -34.53
C GLU A 19 3.50 38.36 -34.65
N ILE A 20 2.49 37.65 -34.14
CA ILE A 20 1.12 38.18 -34.07
C ILE A 20 0.89 38.75 -32.68
N LYS A 21 0.70 40.07 -32.62
CA LYS A 21 0.27 40.74 -31.39
C LYS A 21 -1.24 40.59 -31.23
N VAL A 22 -1.64 39.89 -30.19
CA VAL A 22 -3.03 39.72 -29.79
C VAL A 22 -3.33 40.71 -28.66
N ASN A 23 -4.52 41.28 -28.69
CA ASN A 23 -5.09 42.07 -27.60
C ASN A 23 -6.15 41.24 -26.85
N PRO A 24 -5.76 40.45 -25.83
CA PRO A 24 -6.70 39.68 -25.01
C PRO A 24 -7.84 40.52 -24.44
N LYS A 25 -7.57 41.75 -24.01
CA LYS A 25 -8.58 42.63 -23.40
C LYS A 25 -9.73 42.94 -24.37
N GLY A 26 -9.43 43.20 -25.64
CA GLY A 26 -10.47 43.46 -26.65
C GLY A 26 -11.42 42.26 -26.84
N LEU A 27 -10.85 41.06 -26.88
CA LEU A 27 -11.60 39.81 -27.03
C LEU A 27 -12.42 39.47 -25.77
N PHE A 28 -11.83 39.55 -24.58
CA PHE A 28 -12.55 39.34 -23.32
C PHE A 28 -13.64 40.40 -23.07
N PHE A 29 -13.43 41.64 -23.52
CA PHE A 29 -14.45 42.68 -23.47
C PHE A 29 -15.64 42.35 -24.38
N ALA A 30 -15.39 41.90 -25.61
CA ALA A 30 -16.44 41.47 -26.53
C ALA A 30 -17.24 40.29 -25.94
N LEU A 31 -16.55 39.29 -25.38
CA LEU A 31 -17.17 38.16 -24.68
C LEU A 31 -18.00 38.60 -23.48
N SER A 32 -17.47 39.50 -22.65
CA SER A 32 -18.19 40.06 -21.50
C SER A 32 -19.47 40.77 -21.93
N LYS A 33 -19.42 41.56 -23.01
CA LYS A 33 -20.59 42.26 -23.56
C LYS A 33 -21.62 41.28 -24.10
N ALA A 34 -21.19 40.24 -24.81
CA ALA A 34 -22.07 39.21 -25.34
C ALA A 34 -22.71 38.36 -24.21
N ALA A 35 -21.96 38.04 -23.15
CA ALA A 35 -22.48 37.40 -21.94
C ALA A 35 -23.49 38.28 -21.18
N ILE A 36 -23.28 39.62 -21.11
CA ILE A 36 -24.26 40.56 -20.55
C ILE A 36 -25.59 40.52 -21.34
N ASN A 37 -25.50 40.32 -22.65
CA ASN A 37 -26.64 40.19 -23.55
C ASN A 37 -27.24 38.76 -23.60
N GLY A 38 -26.71 37.82 -22.80
CA GLY A 38 -27.24 36.46 -22.66
C GLY A 38 -26.80 35.48 -23.74
N VAL A 39 -25.78 35.81 -24.54
CA VAL A 39 -25.33 34.99 -25.69
C VAL A 39 -24.33 33.90 -25.29
N PHE A 40 -23.38 34.20 -24.40
CA PHE A 40 -22.36 33.25 -23.92
C PHE A 40 -22.44 33.12 -22.40
N LEU A 41 -23.34 32.29 -21.89
CA LEU A 41 -23.56 32.07 -20.46
C LEU A 41 -23.01 30.72 -19.97
N LYS A 42 -22.79 29.76 -20.87
CA LYS A 42 -22.31 28.40 -20.59
C LYS A 42 -20.94 28.15 -21.20
N TRP A 43 -20.28 27.11 -20.72
CA TRP A 43 -18.98 26.66 -21.23
C TRP A 43 -19.02 26.22 -22.70
N ASP A 44 -20.12 25.58 -23.11
CA ASP A 44 -20.28 25.02 -24.46
C ASP A 44 -20.64 26.06 -25.53
N ASP A 45 -21.03 27.27 -25.12
CA ASP A 45 -21.39 28.32 -26.07
C ASP A 45 -20.17 28.73 -26.94
N LEU A 46 -18.94 28.52 -26.45
CA LEU A 46 -17.69 28.74 -27.20
C LEU A 46 -17.22 27.51 -27.99
N ALA A 47 -17.98 26.42 -28.01
CA ALA A 47 -17.65 25.20 -28.75
C ALA A 47 -18.12 25.20 -30.22
N GLU A 48 -18.97 26.16 -30.60
CA GLU A 48 -19.42 26.37 -31.98
C GLU A 48 -18.27 26.78 -32.92
N SER A 49 -18.52 26.85 -34.25
CA SER A 49 -17.50 27.21 -35.24
C SER A 49 -16.80 28.52 -34.85
N GLY A 50 -15.47 28.54 -34.81
CA GLY A 50 -14.72 29.71 -34.35
C GLY A 50 -15.01 30.97 -35.20
N LEU A 51 -15.40 30.78 -36.45
CA LEU A 51 -15.82 31.85 -37.36
C LEU A 51 -17.18 32.45 -37.00
N GLU A 52 -18.13 31.63 -36.54
CA GLU A 52 -19.46 32.07 -36.07
C GLU A 52 -19.36 32.76 -34.70
N VAL A 53 -18.45 32.30 -33.84
CA VAL A 53 -18.13 32.95 -32.57
C VAL A 53 -17.57 34.37 -32.79
N LEU A 54 -16.66 34.58 -33.75
CA LEU A 54 -16.15 35.94 -34.05
C LEU A 54 -17.25 36.86 -34.60
N GLU A 55 -18.12 36.35 -35.48
CA GLU A 55 -19.23 37.12 -36.04
C GLU A 55 -20.25 37.52 -34.99
N SER A 56 -20.62 36.61 -34.09
CA SER A 56 -21.54 36.90 -32.98
C SER A 56 -20.96 37.88 -31.95
N LEU A 57 -19.63 37.97 -31.85
CA LEU A 57 -18.92 38.96 -31.04
C LEU A 57 -18.73 40.32 -31.75
N GLY A 58 -19.11 40.43 -33.03
CA GLY A 58 -18.94 41.64 -33.84
C GLY A 58 -17.47 41.96 -34.19
N LEU A 59 -16.65 40.91 -34.25
CA LEU A 59 -15.22 40.95 -34.54
C LEU A 59 -14.95 40.58 -36.01
N GLU A 60 -13.87 41.10 -36.57
CA GLU A 60 -13.49 40.82 -37.96
C GLU A 60 -12.68 39.51 -38.03
N ARG A 61 -12.69 38.79 -39.16
CA ARG A 61 -11.89 37.56 -39.34
C ARG A 61 -10.39 37.86 -39.55
N LYS A 62 -9.83 38.74 -38.71
CA LYS A 62 -8.43 39.16 -38.69
C LYS A 62 -7.57 38.12 -38.00
N LYS A 63 -6.31 38.01 -38.42
CA LYS A 63 -5.36 37.04 -37.87
C LYS A 63 -5.10 37.22 -36.38
N GLU A 64 -5.10 38.46 -35.88
CA GLU A 64 -4.94 38.78 -34.46
C GLU A 64 -6.12 38.27 -33.61
N GLU A 65 -7.33 38.34 -34.16
CA GLU A 65 -8.57 37.96 -33.49
C GLU A 65 -8.74 36.43 -33.50
N ILE A 66 -8.39 35.75 -34.60
CA ILE A 66 -8.34 34.29 -34.70
C ILE A 66 -7.27 33.69 -33.78
N ALA A 67 -6.08 34.32 -33.74
CA ALA A 67 -4.99 33.95 -32.83
C ALA A 67 -5.42 34.05 -31.36
N GLY A 68 -6.12 35.12 -31.00
CA GLY A 68 -6.66 35.28 -29.66
C GLY A 68 -7.81 34.32 -29.34
N LEU A 69 -8.67 34.01 -30.31
CA LEU A 69 -9.75 33.04 -30.16
C LEU A 69 -9.20 31.65 -29.79
N LEU A 70 -8.15 31.19 -30.47
CA LEU A 70 -7.48 29.92 -30.16
C LEU A 70 -7.05 29.84 -28.69
N VAL A 71 -6.35 30.89 -28.21
CA VAL A 71 -5.84 30.94 -26.84
C VAL A 71 -7.00 30.99 -25.83
N ILE A 72 -8.04 31.76 -26.13
CA ILE A 72 -9.20 31.90 -25.26
C ILE A 72 -9.99 30.58 -25.18
N ARG A 73 -10.34 29.95 -26.31
CA ARG A 73 -11.05 28.66 -26.31
C ARG A 73 -10.27 27.60 -25.53
N ALA A 74 -8.96 27.51 -25.74
CA ALA A 74 -8.10 26.60 -25.00
C ALA A 74 -8.08 26.89 -23.48
N LEU A 75 -8.03 28.17 -23.07
CA LEU A 75 -8.10 28.55 -21.65
C LEU A 75 -9.47 28.22 -21.04
N PHE A 76 -10.57 28.48 -21.75
CA PHE A 76 -11.91 28.15 -21.28
C PHE A 76 -12.11 26.64 -21.14
N GLN A 77 -11.66 25.87 -22.14
CA GLN A 77 -11.69 24.41 -22.06
C GLN A 77 -10.84 23.89 -20.90
N ALA A 78 -9.64 24.46 -20.67
CA ALA A 78 -8.81 24.09 -19.53
C ALA A 78 -9.46 24.41 -18.16
N MET A 79 -10.12 25.56 -18.03
CA MET A 79 -10.88 25.92 -16.82
C MET A 79 -12.11 25.01 -16.62
N LYS A 80 -12.81 24.65 -17.71
CA LYS A 80 -13.93 23.71 -17.70
C LYS A 80 -13.47 22.32 -17.24
N ASP A 81 -12.43 21.77 -17.85
CA ASP A 81 -11.84 20.49 -17.47
C ASP A 81 -11.45 20.48 -15.97
N LEU A 82 -10.84 21.57 -15.48
CA LEU A 82 -10.50 21.69 -14.05
C LEU A 82 -11.73 21.71 -13.15
N LEU A 83 -12.82 22.36 -13.55
CA LEU A 83 -14.08 22.32 -12.78
C LEU A 83 -14.68 20.92 -12.81
N ASP A 84 -14.69 20.27 -13.97
CA ASP A 84 -15.22 18.93 -14.17
C ASP A 84 -14.48 17.90 -13.30
N ASP A 85 -13.16 17.97 -13.27
CA ASP A 85 -12.30 17.12 -12.44
C ASP A 85 -12.49 17.36 -10.93
N ASN A 86 -13.00 18.53 -10.53
CA ASN A 86 -13.14 18.93 -9.12
C ASN A 86 -14.59 19.22 -8.72
N ARG A 87 -15.59 18.72 -9.45
CA ARG A 87 -17.02 18.92 -9.15
C ARG A 87 -17.39 18.55 -7.72
N VAL A 88 -16.70 17.57 -7.15
CA VAL A 88 -16.91 17.08 -5.78
C VAL A 88 -16.60 18.14 -4.71
N LEU A 89 -15.75 19.11 -5.03
CA LEU A 89 -15.33 20.16 -4.11
C LEU A 89 -16.19 21.42 -4.19
N LEU A 90 -17.06 21.52 -5.18
CA LEU A 90 -17.91 22.69 -5.38
C LEU A 90 -19.11 22.65 -4.42
N VAL A 91 -19.22 23.66 -3.57
CA VAL A 91 -20.36 23.87 -2.65
C VAL A 91 -21.62 24.25 -3.43
N ARG A 92 -21.44 24.91 -4.59
CA ARG A 92 -22.49 25.22 -5.56
C ARG A 92 -21.88 25.22 -6.96
N GLU A 93 -22.65 24.80 -7.96
CA GLU A 93 -22.19 24.92 -9.34
C GLU A 93 -22.25 26.38 -9.82
N PRO A 94 -21.36 26.79 -10.73
CA PRO A 94 -21.45 28.11 -11.34
C PRO A 94 -22.69 28.23 -12.24
N ASP A 95 -23.66 29.06 -11.83
CA ASP A 95 -24.94 29.25 -12.57
C ASP A 95 -24.73 29.79 -14.00
N ASN A 96 -23.73 30.66 -14.19
CA ASN A 96 -23.32 31.19 -15.49
C ASN A 96 -21.92 31.84 -15.42
N LEU A 97 -21.30 32.03 -16.57
CA LEU A 97 -19.91 32.54 -16.68
C LEU A 97 -19.79 34.06 -16.65
N LYS A 98 -20.88 34.81 -16.46
CA LYS A 98 -20.88 36.27 -16.55
C LYS A 98 -19.91 36.94 -15.57
N THR A 99 -19.83 36.43 -14.34
CA THR A 99 -18.91 36.95 -13.32
C THR A 99 -17.46 36.64 -13.66
N LEU A 100 -17.17 35.46 -14.22
CA LEU A 100 -15.84 35.08 -14.69
C LEU A 100 -15.38 35.97 -15.84
N TYR A 101 -16.22 36.18 -16.86
CA TYR A 101 -15.90 37.08 -17.98
C TYR A 101 -15.58 38.50 -17.49
N GLY A 102 -16.40 39.05 -16.59
CA GLY A 102 -16.18 40.37 -16.01
C GLY A 102 -14.89 40.47 -15.19
N ALA A 103 -14.57 39.44 -14.40
CA ALA A 103 -13.33 39.37 -13.63
C ALA A 103 -12.10 39.30 -14.54
N LEU A 104 -12.12 38.44 -15.56
CA LEU A 104 -11.05 38.30 -16.55
C LEU A 104 -10.84 39.60 -17.34
N ASN A 105 -11.91 40.25 -17.79
CA ASN A 105 -11.81 41.53 -18.48
C ASN A 105 -11.14 42.62 -17.62
N SER A 106 -11.40 42.63 -16.31
CA SER A 106 -10.82 43.61 -15.38
C SER A 106 -9.36 43.32 -15.03
N ALA A 107 -8.96 42.04 -15.00
CA ALA A 107 -7.61 41.62 -14.61
C ALA A 107 -6.56 41.75 -15.74
N LEU A 108 -7.00 41.88 -17.00
CA LEU A 108 -6.13 41.87 -18.18
C LEU A 108 -5.65 43.26 -18.63
N ASP A 109 -5.68 44.26 -17.75
CA ASP A 109 -5.23 45.62 -18.06
C ASP A 109 -3.74 45.64 -18.49
N ASN A 110 -3.50 46.08 -19.74
CA ASN A 110 -2.19 46.18 -20.40
C ASN A 110 -1.49 44.86 -20.76
N SER A 111 -2.20 43.74 -20.80
CA SER A 111 -1.65 42.45 -21.22
C SER A 111 -1.60 42.34 -22.76
N GLU A 112 -0.47 42.65 -23.40
CA GLU A 112 -0.22 42.25 -24.79
C GLU A 112 0.28 40.80 -24.82
N CYS A 113 -0.33 39.96 -25.65
CA CYS A 113 0.15 38.60 -25.90
C CYS A 113 0.75 38.53 -27.29
N THR A 114 1.93 37.93 -27.41
CA THR A 114 2.56 37.71 -28.70
C THR A 114 2.53 36.22 -29.01
N ILE A 115 1.87 35.86 -30.12
CA ILE A 115 1.86 34.49 -30.61
C ILE A 115 2.96 34.38 -31.66
N SER A 116 3.92 33.50 -31.38
CA SER A 116 5.11 33.22 -32.20
C SER A 116 5.38 31.71 -32.21
N ARG A 117 6.46 31.28 -32.89
CA ARG A 117 6.93 29.89 -32.82
C ARG A 117 7.31 29.49 -31.38
N GLU A 118 7.95 30.40 -30.65
CA GLU A 118 8.40 30.17 -29.26
C GLU A 118 7.22 30.00 -28.30
N PHE A 119 6.10 30.69 -28.56
CA PHE A 119 4.87 30.50 -27.79
C PHE A 119 4.44 29.03 -27.76
N PHE A 120 4.43 28.36 -28.91
CA PHE A 120 3.96 26.97 -28.97
C PHE A 120 4.96 25.96 -28.39
N GLN A 121 6.23 26.34 -28.24
CA GLN A 121 7.23 25.52 -27.54
C GLN A 121 7.07 25.57 -26.02
N ASN A 122 6.60 26.69 -25.48
CA ASN A 122 6.35 26.85 -24.05
C ASN A 122 5.07 27.68 -23.75
N PRO A 123 3.87 27.17 -24.09
CA PRO A 123 2.64 27.98 -24.03
C PRO A 123 2.28 28.42 -22.61
N LYS A 124 2.68 27.63 -21.61
CA LYS A 124 2.47 27.90 -20.19
C LYS A 124 3.23 29.12 -19.67
N ALA A 125 4.28 29.58 -20.35
CA ALA A 125 5.07 30.74 -19.94
C ALA A 125 4.42 32.08 -20.31
N LEU A 126 3.30 32.07 -21.04
CA LEU A 126 2.56 33.28 -21.35
C LEU A 126 2.16 34.02 -20.06
N PRO A 127 2.49 35.33 -19.93
CA PRO A 127 2.03 36.14 -18.80
C PRO A 127 0.51 36.11 -18.62
N LEU A 128 -0.23 36.02 -19.73
CA LEU A 128 -1.68 35.87 -19.75
C LEU A 128 -2.16 34.68 -18.92
N VAL A 129 -1.50 33.52 -19.01
CA VAL A 129 -1.89 32.31 -18.27
C VAL A 129 -1.80 32.53 -16.77
N LYS A 130 -0.76 33.25 -16.30
CA LYS A 130 -0.60 33.59 -14.88
C LYS A 130 -1.67 34.58 -14.39
N SER A 131 -2.02 35.57 -15.22
CA SER A 131 -3.12 36.50 -14.90
C SER A 131 -4.45 35.77 -14.80
N VAL A 132 -4.77 34.93 -15.79
CA VAL A 132 -5.99 34.11 -15.80
C VAL A 132 -6.02 33.16 -14.61
N GLN A 133 -4.92 32.48 -14.31
CA GLN A 133 -4.78 31.63 -13.12
C GLN A 133 -5.13 32.38 -11.83
N THR A 134 -4.60 33.59 -11.64
CA THR A 134 -4.84 34.38 -10.43
C THR A 134 -6.32 34.78 -10.32
N THR A 135 -6.92 35.24 -11.42
CA THR A 135 -8.33 35.62 -11.47
C THR A 135 -9.26 34.41 -11.31
N PHE A 136 -8.90 33.29 -11.93
CA PHE A 136 -9.66 32.04 -11.84
C PHE A 136 -9.67 31.50 -10.41
N ALA A 137 -8.54 31.59 -9.69
CA ALA A 137 -8.49 31.22 -8.27
C ALA A 137 -9.42 32.12 -7.41
N GLN A 138 -9.43 33.44 -7.66
CA GLN A 138 -10.32 34.36 -6.95
C GLN A 138 -11.80 34.05 -7.21
N TRP A 139 -12.16 33.81 -8.47
CA TRP A 139 -13.51 33.46 -8.88
C TRP A 139 -13.94 32.10 -8.31
N LEU A 140 -13.08 31.08 -8.40
CA LEU A 140 -13.32 29.75 -7.81
C LEU A 140 -13.55 29.80 -6.30
N GLY A 141 -12.92 30.76 -5.60
CA GLY A 141 -13.09 30.98 -4.17
C GLY A 141 -14.54 31.20 -3.74
N GLU A 142 -15.44 31.60 -4.65
CA GLU A 142 -16.87 31.75 -4.37
C GLU A 142 -17.68 30.44 -4.47
N PHE A 143 -17.04 29.36 -4.92
CA PHE A 143 -17.67 28.06 -5.22
C PHE A 143 -17.08 26.90 -4.41
N VAL A 144 -15.92 27.09 -3.78
CA VAL A 144 -15.29 26.09 -2.90
C VAL A 144 -15.40 26.48 -1.43
N GLU A 145 -15.22 25.50 -0.54
CA GLU A 145 -15.32 25.73 0.91
C GLU A 145 -14.10 26.47 1.45
N LYS A 146 -12.89 26.09 0.99
CA LYS A 146 -11.63 26.66 1.47
C LYS A 146 -10.90 27.42 0.35
N PRO A 147 -10.42 28.66 0.60
CA PRO A 147 -9.67 29.42 -0.42
C PRO A 147 -8.46 28.69 -1.00
N VAL A 148 -7.79 27.86 -0.20
CA VAL A 148 -6.64 27.05 -0.66
C VAL A 148 -7.03 26.02 -1.72
N GLU A 149 -8.28 25.53 -1.72
CA GLU A 149 -8.77 24.60 -2.74
C GLU A 149 -8.83 25.27 -4.10
N ALA A 150 -9.34 26.51 -4.16
CA ALA A 150 -9.37 27.31 -5.37
C ALA A 150 -7.96 27.61 -5.89
N GLU A 151 -7.00 27.91 -5.00
CA GLU A 151 -5.60 28.08 -5.38
C GLU A 151 -4.99 26.80 -5.96
N ASN A 152 -5.24 25.64 -5.35
CA ASN A 152 -4.69 24.36 -5.82
C ASN A 152 -5.27 23.98 -7.19
N ILE A 153 -6.59 24.08 -7.36
CA ILE A 153 -7.25 23.82 -8.65
C ILE A 153 -6.66 24.74 -9.72
N SER A 154 -6.55 26.04 -9.43
CA SER A 154 -6.03 27.01 -10.39
C SER A 154 -4.52 26.84 -10.70
N ARG A 155 -3.72 26.35 -9.74
CA ARG A 155 -2.28 26.05 -9.96
C ARG A 155 -2.05 25.04 -11.08
N ARG A 156 -3.04 24.17 -11.35
CA ARG A 156 -3.02 23.13 -12.38
C ARG A 156 -3.42 23.64 -13.77
N LEU A 157 -3.86 24.89 -13.90
CA LEU A 157 -4.27 25.50 -15.18
C LEU A 157 -3.22 25.43 -16.30
N PRO A 158 -1.91 25.66 -16.07
CA PRO A 158 -0.97 25.75 -17.18
C PRO A 158 -0.80 24.44 -17.97
N PRO A 159 -0.62 23.26 -17.34
CA PRO A 159 -0.60 21.99 -18.08
C PRO A 159 -1.93 21.66 -18.79
N TYR A 160 -3.06 21.95 -18.15
CA TYR A 160 -4.39 21.80 -18.77
C TYR A 160 -4.55 22.70 -20.00
N PHE A 161 -4.08 23.95 -19.92
CA PHE A 161 -4.07 24.88 -21.06
C PHE A 161 -3.21 24.37 -22.22
N VAL A 162 -2.01 23.85 -21.94
CA VAL A 162 -1.14 23.29 -23.00
C VAL A 162 -1.83 22.11 -23.69
N PHE A 163 -2.46 21.21 -22.94
CA PHE A 163 -3.21 20.10 -23.51
C PHE A 163 -4.41 20.57 -24.33
N ALA A 164 -5.26 21.43 -23.76
CA ALA A 164 -6.43 21.99 -24.43
C ALA A 164 -6.06 22.76 -25.71
N LEU A 165 -4.95 23.51 -25.71
CA LEU A 165 -4.45 24.23 -26.89
C LEU A 165 -4.14 23.28 -28.05
N ASN A 166 -3.54 22.13 -27.75
CA ASN A 166 -3.22 21.14 -28.76
C ASN A 166 -4.48 20.43 -29.29
N GLU A 167 -5.44 20.12 -28.42
CA GLU A 167 -6.70 19.48 -28.80
C GLU A 167 -7.63 20.40 -29.57
N GLU A 168 -7.70 21.68 -29.19
CA GLU A 168 -8.45 22.72 -29.90
C GLU A 168 -7.96 22.85 -31.35
N TRP A 169 -6.64 22.94 -31.53
CA TRP A 169 -6.05 22.98 -32.86
C TRP A 169 -6.32 21.71 -33.68
N ARG A 170 -6.29 20.54 -33.03
CA ARG A 170 -6.55 19.24 -33.68
C ARG A 170 -7.99 19.12 -34.16
N THR A 171 -8.94 19.53 -33.33
CA THR A 171 -10.37 19.33 -33.54
C THR A 171 -10.95 20.39 -34.48
N HIS A 172 -10.49 21.64 -34.36
CA HIS A 172 -11.01 22.79 -35.09
C HIS A 172 -9.99 23.37 -36.09
N ARG A 173 -9.20 22.51 -36.74
CA ARG A 173 -8.10 22.91 -37.63
C ARG A 173 -8.52 23.92 -38.71
N GLU A 174 -9.72 23.76 -39.25
CA GLU A 174 -10.25 24.61 -40.34
C GLU A 174 -10.39 26.09 -39.92
N ASP A 175 -10.74 26.34 -38.65
CA ASP A 175 -10.92 27.69 -38.10
C ASP A 175 -9.60 28.48 -38.02
N TYR A 176 -8.47 27.77 -37.96
CA TYR A 176 -7.15 28.35 -37.71
C TYR A 176 -6.21 28.35 -38.93
N LEU A 177 -6.71 28.00 -40.12
CA LEU A 177 -5.91 27.94 -41.35
C LEU A 177 -5.19 29.26 -41.66
N ILE A 178 -5.82 30.41 -41.39
CA ILE A 178 -5.21 31.74 -41.61
C ILE A 178 -3.92 31.92 -40.80
N LEU A 179 -3.82 31.31 -39.62
CA LEU A 179 -2.62 31.37 -38.79
C LEU A 179 -1.47 30.57 -39.40
N THR A 180 -1.78 29.51 -40.15
CA THR A 180 -0.76 28.66 -40.80
C THR A 180 -0.03 29.32 -41.96
N GLU A 181 -0.64 30.35 -42.56
CA GLU A 181 -0.04 31.10 -43.67
C GLU A 181 0.93 32.18 -43.19
N GLU A 182 0.79 32.65 -41.94
CA GLU A 182 1.54 33.80 -41.41
C GLU A 182 2.52 33.45 -40.27
N LEU A 183 2.29 32.35 -39.53
CA LEU A 183 3.13 31.91 -38.43
C LEU A 183 3.85 30.59 -38.76
N ASP A 184 5.13 30.52 -38.41
CA ASP A 184 5.85 29.26 -38.33
C ASP A 184 5.46 28.52 -37.05
N THR A 185 4.28 27.92 -37.05
CA THR A 185 3.79 27.15 -35.91
C THR A 185 4.37 25.73 -35.95
N PRO A 186 4.57 25.06 -34.80
CA PRO A 186 4.84 23.62 -34.81
C PRO A 186 3.71 22.86 -35.51
N PHE A 187 2.54 23.45 -35.72
CA PHE A 187 1.43 22.86 -36.46
C PHE A 187 1.47 23.10 -37.97
N THR A 188 2.55 23.66 -38.51
CA THR A 188 2.76 23.83 -39.97
C THR A 188 3.98 23.10 -40.50
N GLN A 189 5.08 23.04 -39.74
CA GLN A 189 6.35 22.41 -40.16
C GLN A 189 6.69 21.08 -39.49
N ALA A 190 6.04 20.72 -38.38
CA ALA A 190 6.24 19.42 -37.75
C ALA A 190 5.54 18.33 -38.59
N SER A 191 6.27 17.26 -38.94
CA SER A 191 5.67 16.01 -39.44
C SER A 191 4.55 15.57 -38.47
N GLU A 192 3.50 14.89 -38.94
CA GLU A 192 2.42 14.42 -38.03
C GLU A 192 2.95 13.64 -36.82
N ARG A 193 4.10 12.99 -37.01
CA ARG A 193 4.92 12.33 -35.99
C ARG A 193 5.34 13.26 -34.84
N GLU A 194 5.97 14.40 -35.12
CA GLU A 194 6.39 15.37 -34.09
C GLU A 194 5.19 15.96 -33.32
N ARG A 195 4.06 16.19 -34.00
CA ARG A 195 2.83 16.69 -33.36
C ARG A 195 2.22 15.64 -32.42
N GLY A 196 2.26 14.37 -32.81
CA GLY A 196 1.85 13.27 -31.96
C GLY A 196 2.58 13.30 -30.62
N TRP A 197 3.91 13.45 -30.66
CA TRP A 197 4.74 13.54 -29.46
C TRP A 197 4.48 14.79 -28.62
N LEU A 198 4.28 15.96 -29.24
CA LEU A 198 3.92 17.18 -28.50
C LEU A 198 2.60 17.02 -27.75
N ARG A 199 1.59 16.40 -28.36
CA ARG A 199 0.31 16.09 -27.71
C ARG A 199 0.47 15.09 -26.59
N TYR A 200 1.20 14.00 -26.85
CA TYR A 200 1.43 12.97 -25.85
C TYR A 200 2.20 13.52 -24.63
N ARG A 201 3.18 14.38 -24.85
CA ARG A 201 3.86 15.14 -23.79
C ARG A 201 2.88 16.02 -23.00
N ALA A 202 2.01 16.77 -23.68
CA ALA A 202 1.01 17.61 -23.02
C ALA A 202 0.03 16.76 -22.18
N TRP A 203 -0.35 15.59 -22.69
CA TRP A 203 -1.17 14.62 -21.97
C TRP A 203 -0.45 14.10 -20.71
N LEU A 204 0.79 13.63 -20.81
CA LEU A 204 1.59 13.19 -19.65
C LEU A 204 1.70 14.27 -18.57
N GLN A 205 1.87 15.53 -18.98
CA GLN A 205 1.90 16.68 -18.08
C GLN A 205 0.55 16.95 -17.40
N LYS A 206 -0.57 16.77 -18.12
CA LYS A 206 -1.92 16.84 -17.54
C LYS A 206 -2.15 15.69 -16.54
N GLN A 207 -1.73 14.47 -16.87
CA GLN A 207 -1.93 13.27 -16.04
C GLN A 207 -1.35 13.40 -14.62
N VAL A 208 -0.15 13.97 -14.48
CA VAL A 208 0.46 14.16 -13.14
C VAL A 208 -0.15 15.32 -12.35
N GLU A 209 -0.97 16.14 -13.02
CA GLU A 209 -1.74 17.23 -12.44
C GLU A 209 -3.20 16.88 -12.21
N GLU A 210 -3.64 15.64 -12.49
CA GLU A 210 -4.99 15.21 -12.14
C GLU A 210 -5.18 15.21 -10.61
N PRO A 211 -6.42 15.39 -10.11
CA PRO A 211 -6.68 15.41 -8.68
C PRO A 211 -6.23 14.09 -8.03
N MET A 212 -5.53 14.18 -6.91
CA MET A 212 -5.19 12.99 -6.15
C MET A 212 -6.44 12.51 -5.39
N PHE A 213 -7.08 11.46 -5.90
CA PHE A 213 -8.38 10.98 -5.41
C PHE A 213 -9.48 12.05 -5.56
N LEU A 214 -9.91 12.66 -4.45
CA LEU A 214 -10.94 13.71 -4.38
C LEU A 214 -10.38 15.00 -3.76
N GLU A 215 -9.06 15.18 -3.83
CA GLU A 215 -8.38 16.34 -3.27
C GLU A 215 -8.27 17.48 -4.29
N SER A 216 -8.24 18.72 -3.81
CA SER A 216 -8.07 19.89 -4.69
C SER A 216 -6.70 19.95 -5.37
N PHE A 217 -5.73 19.19 -4.85
CA PHE A 217 -4.35 19.15 -5.29
C PHE A 217 -4.01 17.85 -6.03
N SER A 218 -2.97 17.92 -6.87
CA SER A 218 -2.46 16.79 -7.64
C SER A 218 -1.38 16.00 -6.90
N LEU A 219 -1.10 14.78 -7.36
CA LEU A 219 0.00 13.95 -6.86
C LEU A 219 1.33 14.72 -6.89
N LYS A 220 1.58 15.48 -7.95
CA LYS A 220 2.81 16.27 -8.13
C LYS A 220 3.00 17.33 -7.04
N GLN A 221 1.92 17.88 -6.48
CA GLN A 221 2.00 18.91 -5.42
C GLN A 221 2.45 18.35 -4.06
N VAL A 222 2.24 17.05 -3.82
CA VAL A 222 2.59 16.36 -2.56
C VAL A 222 3.65 15.27 -2.77
N TYR A 223 4.23 15.20 -3.96
CA TYR A 223 5.21 14.18 -4.30
C TYR A 223 6.55 14.43 -3.60
N VAL A 224 7.12 13.35 -3.08
CA VAL A 224 8.46 13.34 -2.50
C VAL A 224 9.34 12.37 -3.29
N PRO A 225 10.55 12.79 -3.71
CA PRO A 225 11.49 11.93 -4.42
C PRO A 225 11.80 10.64 -3.64
N LEU A 226 11.77 9.51 -4.34
CA LEU A 226 12.05 8.19 -3.76
C LEU A 226 13.54 7.90 -3.75
N ARG A 227 13.94 7.04 -2.81
CA ARG A 227 15.28 6.47 -2.74
C ARG A 227 15.20 5.01 -3.13
N ALA A 228 16.33 4.48 -3.58
CA ALA A 228 16.46 3.06 -3.86
C ALA A 228 17.81 2.55 -3.37
N TYR A 229 17.97 1.23 -3.37
CA TYR A 229 19.28 0.61 -3.32
C TYR A 229 19.46 -0.37 -4.46
N TYR A 230 20.71 -0.59 -4.85
CA TYR A 230 21.09 -1.74 -5.66
C TYR A 230 22.06 -2.61 -4.88
N GLU A 231 22.13 -3.88 -5.22
CA GLU A 231 23.03 -4.82 -4.56
C GLU A 231 24.37 -4.87 -5.30
N ARG A 232 25.46 -4.83 -4.52
CA ARG A 232 26.82 -4.98 -5.01
C ARG A 232 27.49 -6.13 -4.26
N GLU A 233 27.99 -7.11 -5.02
CA GLU A 233 28.78 -8.23 -4.46
C GLU A 233 30.02 -7.67 -3.76
N VAL A 234 30.28 -8.13 -2.53
CA VAL A 234 31.52 -7.85 -1.81
C VAL A 234 32.51 -8.95 -2.16
N GLU A 235 33.71 -8.59 -2.62
CA GLU A 235 34.78 -9.58 -2.79
C GLU A 235 35.15 -10.15 -1.41
N GLY A 236 34.86 -11.44 -1.21
CA GLY A 236 35.03 -12.11 0.07
C GLY A 236 36.49 -12.11 0.54
N ASN A 237 36.72 -11.61 1.75
CA ASN A 237 37.99 -11.82 2.46
C ASN A 237 38.02 -13.28 2.93
N LYS A 238 38.90 -14.11 2.37
CA LYS A 238 38.97 -15.59 2.54
C LYS A 238 39.25 -16.08 3.99
N GLU A 239 39.26 -15.22 5.00
CA GLU A 239 39.70 -15.56 6.36
C GLU A 239 38.59 -15.86 7.38
N LYS A 240 37.29 -15.68 7.07
CA LYS A 240 36.23 -16.09 8.00
C LYS A 240 35.78 -17.52 7.71
N THR A 241 36.51 -18.48 8.28
CA THR A 241 36.11 -19.90 8.30
C THR A 241 35.19 -20.20 9.48
N GLU A 242 34.26 -21.13 9.21
CA GLU A 242 33.50 -21.98 10.13
C GLU A 242 32.03 -21.61 10.42
N ARG A 243 31.15 -22.41 9.79
CA ARG A 243 29.72 -22.64 10.05
C ARG A 243 28.72 -21.58 9.58
N ARG A 244 28.73 -21.30 8.27
CA ARG A 244 27.49 -21.01 7.53
C ARG A 244 27.43 -21.86 6.28
N ILE A 245 26.22 -22.28 5.93
CA ILE A 245 25.91 -23.14 4.78
C ILE A 245 26.53 -22.51 3.53
N ALA A 246 27.23 -23.34 2.74
CA ALA A 246 27.85 -22.92 1.49
C ALA A 246 26.77 -22.45 0.52
N ASP A 247 26.68 -21.13 0.27
CA ASP A 247 26.29 -20.47 -0.99
C ASP A 247 25.86 -19.00 -0.84
N GLU A 248 25.81 -18.42 0.37
CA GLU A 248 25.48 -17.00 0.53
C GLU A 248 26.69 -16.11 0.20
N LYS A 249 26.67 -15.52 -1.00
CA LYS A 249 27.53 -14.38 -1.33
C LYS A 249 27.11 -13.18 -0.47
N ASP A 250 28.07 -12.50 0.15
CA ASP A 250 27.82 -11.25 0.87
C ASP A 250 27.55 -10.11 -0.13
N TYR A 251 26.37 -9.49 -0.04
CA TYR A 251 26.00 -8.30 -0.81
C TYR A 251 25.98 -7.07 0.10
N LYS A 252 26.39 -5.92 -0.44
CA LYS A 252 26.13 -4.59 0.15
C LYS A 252 24.99 -3.92 -0.59
N ARG A 253 24.05 -3.32 0.15
CA ARG A 253 22.93 -2.55 -0.40
C ARG A 253 23.34 -1.09 -0.54
N VAL A 254 23.78 -0.67 -1.73
CA VAL A 254 24.24 0.71 -1.96
C VAL A 254 23.04 1.62 -2.18
N VAL A 255 22.87 2.60 -1.30
CA VAL A 255 21.72 3.53 -1.31
C VAL A 255 21.97 4.67 -2.31
N VAL A 256 20.95 5.01 -3.09
CA VAL A 256 20.98 6.05 -4.13
C VAL A 256 19.70 6.87 -4.12
N ASP A 257 19.80 8.13 -4.56
CA ASP A 257 18.63 8.89 -5.01
C ASP A 257 18.17 8.32 -6.37
N LEU A 258 16.90 7.94 -6.46
CA LEU A 258 16.40 7.22 -7.63
C LEU A 258 16.35 8.11 -8.88
N ASN A 259 16.05 9.40 -8.73
CA ASN A 259 16.00 10.31 -9.86
C ASN A 259 17.40 10.52 -10.42
N ASP A 260 18.38 10.78 -9.56
CA ASP A 260 19.76 11.04 -9.98
C ASP A 260 20.37 9.81 -10.67
N GLU A 261 20.12 8.61 -10.13
CA GLU A 261 20.57 7.34 -10.72
C GLU A 261 19.98 7.11 -12.12
N LEU A 262 18.66 7.29 -12.28
CA LEU A 262 18.01 7.10 -13.57
C LEU A 262 18.37 8.21 -14.57
N GLU A 263 18.56 9.44 -14.11
CA GLU A 263 18.98 10.55 -14.97
C GLU A 263 20.38 10.32 -15.54
N ALA A 264 21.33 9.90 -14.69
CA ALA A 264 22.68 9.55 -15.13
C ALA A 264 22.64 8.43 -16.17
N TRP A 265 21.85 7.38 -15.92
CA TRP A 265 21.65 6.28 -16.86
C TRP A 265 21.07 6.74 -18.21
N LEU A 266 20.05 7.61 -18.20
CA LEU A 266 19.48 8.17 -19.43
C LEU A 266 20.53 8.97 -20.21
N GLN A 267 21.33 9.80 -19.55
CA GLN A 267 22.34 10.62 -20.22
C GLN A 267 23.47 9.78 -20.83
N GLU A 268 23.95 8.74 -20.12
CA GLU A 268 25.01 7.87 -20.62
C GLU A 268 24.60 7.09 -21.88
N ALA A 269 23.36 6.60 -21.93
CA ALA A 269 22.76 5.88 -23.07
C ALA A 269 23.70 4.83 -23.72
N LYS A 270 24.41 4.06 -22.89
CA LYS A 270 25.32 2.99 -23.32
C LYS A 270 24.54 1.90 -24.04
N SER A 271 25.05 1.41 -25.17
CA SER A 271 24.35 0.43 -26.01
C SER A 271 24.16 -0.92 -25.32
N ASP A 272 25.05 -1.28 -24.39
CA ASP A 272 25.00 -2.53 -23.64
C ASP A 272 24.31 -2.38 -22.26
N ASP A 273 23.69 -1.23 -21.99
CA ASP A 273 23.01 -0.92 -20.72
C ASP A 273 21.67 -0.20 -20.93
N GLY A 274 20.71 -0.93 -21.51
CA GLY A 274 19.42 -0.37 -21.92
C GLY A 274 18.24 -0.64 -20.98
N ILE A 275 18.40 -1.30 -19.84
CA ILE A 275 17.26 -1.73 -19.00
C ILE A 275 17.49 -1.44 -17.52
N ARG A 276 16.44 -0.95 -16.86
CA ARG A 276 16.31 -0.83 -15.40
C ARG A 276 15.00 -1.46 -14.95
N LEU A 277 15.06 -2.25 -13.88
CA LEU A 277 13.90 -2.89 -13.25
C LEU A 277 13.77 -2.36 -11.82
N MET A 278 12.72 -1.57 -11.58
CA MET A 278 12.39 -1.02 -10.26
C MET A 278 11.49 -2.00 -9.51
N SER A 279 11.88 -2.30 -8.28
CA SER A 279 11.23 -3.26 -7.42
C SER A 279 10.81 -2.62 -6.11
N GLY A 280 9.68 -3.04 -5.55
CA GLY A 280 9.32 -2.69 -4.19
C GLY A 280 7.96 -3.21 -3.77
N GLY A 281 7.67 -3.11 -2.48
CA GLY A 281 6.38 -3.48 -1.90
C GLY A 281 5.20 -2.71 -2.51
N PRO A 282 3.96 -3.20 -2.31
CA PRO A 282 2.76 -2.44 -2.65
C PRO A 282 2.72 -1.11 -1.87
N GLY A 283 2.06 -0.08 -2.43
CA GLY A 283 1.95 1.23 -1.77
C GLY A 283 3.21 2.10 -1.70
N ILE A 284 4.41 1.56 -2.04
CA ILE A 284 5.71 2.26 -1.94
C ILE A 284 5.88 3.43 -2.93
N GLY A 285 4.98 3.56 -3.93
CA GLY A 285 5.00 4.65 -4.90
C GLY A 285 5.60 4.33 -6.27
N LYS A 286 5.75 3.06 -6.66
CA LYS A 286 6.25 2.63 -8.00
C LYS A 286 5.57 3.36 -9.17
N SER A 287 4.25 3.24 -9.27
CA SER A 287 3.45 3.85 -10.34
C SER A 287 3.45 5.37 -10.27
N SER A 288 3.40 5.93 -9.06
CA SER A 288 3.52 7.38 -8.83
C SER A 288 4.85 7.93 -9.34
N PHE A 289 5.95 7.23 -9.04
CA PHE A 289 7.27 7.56 -9.54
C PHE A 289 7.33 7.44 -11.07
N ALA A 290 6.90 6.31 -11.63
CA ALA A 290 6.95 6.06 -13.08
C ALA A 290 6.21 7.14 -13.88
N LYS A 291 5.00 7.54 -13.44
CA LYS A 291 4.23 8.63 -14.05
C LYS A 291 4.93 9.99 -13.95
N ILE A 292 5.45 10.34 -12.77
CA ILE A 292 6.14 11.62 -12.56
C ILE A 292 7.42 11.69 -13.36
N PHE A 293 8.22 10.63 -13.33
CA PHE A 293 9.45 10.52 -14.09
C PHE A 293 9.17 10.61 -15.59
N ALA A 294 8.15 9.91 -16.10
CA ALA A 294 7.72 10.01 -17.50
C ALA A 294 7.39 11.45 -17.90
N ALA A 295 6.58 12.14 -17.09
CA ALA A 295 6.20 13.52 -17.33
C ALA A 295 7.44 14.46 -17.31
N GLN A 296 8.33 14.32 -16.33
CA GLN A 296 9.55 15.11 -16.21
C GLN A 296 10.49 14.93 -17.42
N GLN A 297 10.72 13.69 -17.85
CA GLN A 297 11.57 13.42 -19.02
C GLN A 297 10.93 13.94 -20.32
N ALA A 298 9.62 13.78 -20.48
CA ALA A 298 8.89 14.34 -21.61
C ALA A 298 8.96 15.88 -21.62
N GLU A 299 8.98 16.52 -20.44
CA GLU A 299 9.09 17.98 -20.31
C GLU A 299 10.45 18.54 -20.75
N LYS A 300 11.54 17.82 -20.50
CA LYS A 300 12.87 18.21 -21.01
C LYS A 300 12.90 18.22 -22.53
N GLY A 301 12.17 17.28 -23.16
CA GLY A 301 12.03 17.19 -24.62
C GLY A 301 13.29 16.67 -25.32
N GLU A 302 14.27 16.15 -24.58
CA GLU A 302 15.51 15.59 -25.10
C GLU A 302 15.33 14.18 -25.67
N ILE A 303 14.37 13.43 -25.10
CA ILE A 303 14.10 12.03 -25.43
C ILE A 303 12.58 11.86 -25.60
N PRO A 304 12.09 11.26 -26.70
CA PRO A 304 10.72 10.78 -26.78
C PRO A 304 10.44 9.77 -25.66
N VAL A 305 9.37 9.97 -24.89
CA VAL A 305 9.01 9.13 -23.75
C VAL A 305 7.67 8.48 -24.02
N LEU A 306 7.61 7.15 -23.93
CA LEU A 306 6.39 6.35 -24.03
C LEU A 306 6.10 5.69 -22.68
N PHE A 307 4.97 6.03 -22.06
CA PHE A 307 4.52 5.44 -20.80
C PHE A 307 3.41 4.43 -21.07
N ILE A 308 3.60 3.19 -20.63
CA ILE A 308 2.72 2.05 -20.92
C ILE A 308 2.30 1.40 -19.60
N PRO A 309 1.07 1.63 -19.12
CA PRO A 309 0.47 0.84 -18.04
C PRO A 309 0.20 -0.59 -18.53
N LEU A 310 0.75 -1.59 -17.84
CA LEU A 310 0.72 -2.97 -18.32
C LEU A 310 -0.67 -3.62 -18.25
N HIS A 311 -1.57 -3.20 -17.35
CA HIS A 311 -2.98 -3.61 -17.36
C HIS A 311 -3.75 -3.18 -18.63
N LEU A 312 -3.28 -2.16 -19.35
CA LEU A 312 -3.85 -1.74 -20.64
C LEU A 312 -3.11 -2.36 -21.83
N PHE A 313 -2.07 -3.16 -21.57
CA PHE A 313 -1.17 -3.68 -22.57
C PHE A 313 -1.53 -5.12 -22.94
N THR A 314 -1.87 -5.35 -24.20
CA THR A 314 -2.16 -6.71 -24.68
C THR A 314 -0.85 -7.41 -25.04
N LEU A 315 -0.51 -8.47 -24.30
CA LEU A 315 0.64 -9.32 -24.61
C LEU A 315 0.43 -10.02 -25.96
N SER A 316 1.45 -9.95 -26.82
CA SER A 316 1.56 -10.70 -28.07
C SER A 316 2.96 -11.32 -28.16
N ASP A 317 3.18 -12.30 -29.05
CA ASP A 317 4.48 -12.96 -29.22
C ASP A 317 5.63 -12.02 -29.68
N ASP A 318 5.31 -10.76 -30.04
CA ASP A 318 6.28 -9.75 -30.48
C ASP A 318 6.01 -8.35 -29.85
N LEU A 319 6.99 -7.83 -29.12
CA LEU A 319 6.94 -6.56 -28.39
C LEU A 319 6.68 -5.36 -29.30
N VAL A 320 7.24 -5.36 -30.51
CA VAL A 320 7.05 -4.27 -31.46
C VAL A 320 5.59 -4.19 -31.86
N THR A 321 4.98 -5.33 -32.16
CA THR A 321 3.55 -5.46 -32.46
C THR A 321 2.69 -5.03 -31.28
N ALA A 322 3.00 -5.48 -30.07
CA ALA A 322 2.27 -5.11 -28.86
C ALA A 322 2.31 -3.59 -28.59
N VAL A 323 3.47 -2.95 -28.71
CA VAL A 323 3.63 -1.49 -28.61
C VAL A 323 2.86 -0.78 -29.72
N GLY A 324 2.89 -1.30 -30.95
CA GLY A 324 2.12 -0.75 -32.06
C GLY A 324 0.61 -0.74 -31.79
N ASN A 325 0.07 -1.84 -31.27
CA ASN A 325 -1.35 -1.95 -30.92
C ASN A 325 -1.73 -0.94 -29.82
N PHE A 326 -0.91 -0.85 -28.76
CA PHE A 326 -1.13 0.13 -27.68
C PHE A 326 -1.17 1.57 -28.20
N VAL A 327 -0.19 1.94 -29.03
CA VAL A 327 -0.10 3.28 -29.62
C VAL A 327 -1.31 3.60 -30.50
N GLN A 328 -1.82 2.62 -31.25
CA GLN A 328 -3.02 2.79 -32.07
C GLN A 328 -4.29 2.99 -31.24
N ILE A 329 -4.42 2.27 -30.12
CA ILE A 329 -5.55 2.40 -29.18
C ILE A 329 -5.55 3.79 -28.54
N GLU A 330 -4.38 4.26 -28.08
CA GLU A 330 -4.21 5.58 -27.48
C GLU A 330 -4.45 6.73 -28.48
N GLY A 331 -4.18 6.50 -29.77
CA GLY A 331 -4.53 7.43 -30.86
C GLY A 331 -3.67 8.71 -30.95
N PHE A 332 -2.67 8.88 -30.07
CA PHE A 332 -1.78 10.05 -30.09
C PHE A 332 -0.73 9.99 -31.22
N LEU A 333 -0.10 8.83 -31.44
CA LEU A 333 0.90 8.64 -32.50
C LEU A 333 0.28 7.80 -33.62
N ARG A 334 0.62 8.11 -34.87
CA ARG A 334 0.13 7.39 -36.06
C ARG A 334 1.07 6.28 -36.55
N HIS A 335 2.31 6.30 -36.09
CA HIS A 335 3.34 5.32 -36.39
C HIS A 335 3.75 4.59 -35.11
N ASN A 336 4.33 3.40 -35.26
CA ASN A 336 4.90 2.66 -34.15
C ASN A 336 6.33 3.16 -33.85
N PRO A 337 6.63 3.68 -32.64
CA PRO A 337 7.96 4.17 -32.29
C PRO A 337 9.09 3.14 -32.40
N LEU A 338 8.76 1.84 -32.39
CA LEU A 338 9.70 0.72 -32.49
C LEU A 338 9.80 0.10 -33.89
N GLU A 339 9.05 0.60 -34.88
CA GLU A 339 9.12 0.08 -36.25
C GLU A 339 10.47 0.36 -36.93
N ARG A 340 10.81 -0.48 -37.91
CA ARG A 340 12.14 -0.47 -38.52
C ARG A 340 12.38 0.72 -39.46
N GLU A 341 11.36 1.16 -40.19
CA GLU A 341 11.47 2.19 -41.21
C GLU A 341 11.21 3.59 -40.63
N ASP A 342 10.21 3.70 -39.74
CA ASP A 342 9.73 4.96 -39.16
C ASP A 342 9.96 5.09 -37.63
N GLY A 343 10.76 4.22 -37.02
CA GLY A 343 11.02 4.23 -35.57
C GLY A 343 11.85 5.42 -35.08
N GLU A 344 11.82 5.66 -33.76
CA GLU A 344 12.61 6.70 -33.12
C GLU A 344 14.08 6.26 -32.96
N SER A 345 15.04 7.15 -33.24
CA SER A 345 16.47 6.86 -33.06
C SER A 345 16.88 6.85 -31.58
N ARG A 346 16.12 7.51 -30.72
CA ARG A 346 16.28 7.50 -29.27
C ARG A 346 14.89 7.44 -28.63
N LEU A 347 14.70 6.54 -27.67
CA LEU A 347 13.39 6.30 -27.06
C LEU A 347 13.53 5.81 -25.63
N LEU A 348 12.75 6.41 -24.72
CA LEU A 348 12.53 5.88 -23.38
C LEU A 348 11.14 5.24 -23.33
N ILE A 349 11.08 3.95 -22.95
CA ILE A 349 9.81 3.27 -22.68
C ILE A 349 9.73 2.96 -21.18
N ILE A 350 8.62 3.32 -20.56
CA ILE A 350 8.35 3.05 -19.15
C ILE A 350 7.16 2.10 -19.08
N PHE A 351 7.41 0.85 -18.73
CA PHE A 351 6.38 -0.14 -18.45
C PHE A 351 6.05 -0.12 -16.95
N ASP A 352 4.81 0.23 -16.61
CA ASP A 352 4.36 0.29 -15.21
C ASP A 352 3.45 -0.91 -14.89
N GLY A 353 3.76 -1.64 -13.82
CA GLY A 353 2.93 -2.73 -13.31
C GLY A 353 3.27 -4.11 -13.86
N LEU A 354 4.53 -4.54 -13.82
CA LEU A 354 4.93 -5.90 -14.26
C LEU A 354 4.20 -6.99 -13.47
N ASP A 355 3.88 -6.71 -12.21
CA ASP A 355 3.05 -7.56 -11.38
C ASP A 355 1.62 -7.76 -11.93
N GLU A 356 1.14 -6.85 -12.78
CA GLU A 356 -0.16 -6.96 -13.44
C GLU A 356 -0.16 -8.01 -14.57
N LEU A 357 1.02 -8.32 -15.13
CA LEU A 357 1.19 -9.43 -16.07
C LEU A 357 1.41 -10.77 -15.36
N SER A 358 1.86 -10.74 -14.11
CA SER A 358 2.28 -11.92 -13.35
C SER A 358 1.23 -12.43 -12.35
N MET A 359 -0.05 -12.21 -12.60
CA MET A 359 -1.11 -12.54 -11.65
C MET A 359 -1.25 -14.06 -11.44
N GLN A 360 -0.65 -14.50 -10.34
CA GLN A 360 -0.57 -15.80 -9.63
C GLN A 360 -0.60 -17.16 -10.36
N GLY A 361 0.27 -18.02 -9.84
CA GLY A 361 0.57 -19.35 -10.35
C GLY A 361 1.92 -19.39 -11.08
N LYS A 362 2.52 -20.59 -11.18
CA LYS A 362 3.78 -20.78 -11.93
C LYS A 362 3.69 -20.26 -13.37
N ILE A 363 2.49 -20.24 -13.95
CA ILE A 363 2.22 -19.78 -15.32
C ILE A 363 2.40 -18.25 -15.44
N ALA A 364 2.03 -17.50 -14.41
CA ALA A 364 2.05 -16.04 -14.42
C ALA A 364 3.44 -15.46 -14.07
N GLU A 365 4.16 -16.10 -13.14
CA GLU A 365 5.59 -15.81 -12.93
C GLU A 365 6.38 -16.06 -14.23
N GLU A 366 6.04 -17.12 -14.96
CA GLU A 366 6.63 -17.43 -16.27
C GLU A 366 6.26 -16.37 -17.32
N ALA A 367 5.03 -15.86 -17.34
CA ALA A 367 4.62 -14.80 -18.27
C ALA A 367 5.41 -13.51 -18.06
N ALA A 368 5.62 -13.07 -16.82
CA ALA A 368 6.45 -11.90 -16.54
C ALA A 368 7.93 -12.14 -16.86
N LYS A 369 8.46 -13.35 -16.60
CA LYS A 369 9.81 -13.72 -17.07
C LYS A 369 9.93 -13.64 -18.58
N GLN A 370 8.97 -14.22 -19.29
CA GLN A 370 8.94 -14.20 -20.76
C GLN A 370 8.89 -12.78 -21.29
N PHE A 371 8.02 -11.92 -20.72
CA PHE A 371 7.95 -10.50 -21.10
C PHE A 371 9.28 -9.77 -20.87
N VAL A 372 9.88 -9.93 -19.68
CA VAL A 372 11.16 -9.28 -19.35
C VAL A 372 12.29 -9.77 -20.27
N GLU A 373 12.35 -11.07 -20.56
CA GLU A 373 13.31 -11.64 -21.51
C GLU A 373 13.08 -11.12 -22.92
N GLU A 374 11.83 -11.01 -23.36
CA GLU A 374 11.50 -10.47 -24.67
C GLU A 374 11.94 -9.01 -24.80
N VAL A 375 11.62 -8.17 -23.81
CA VAL A 375 12.09 -6.79 -23.73
C VAL A 375 13.62 -6.76 -23.79
N ARG A 376 14.30 -7.60 -23.03
CA ARG A 376 15.77 -7.69 -23.04
C ARG A 376 16.33 -8.03 -24.41
N LEU A 377 15.76 -9.02 -25.09
CA LEU A 377 16.19 -9.43 -26.43
C LEU A 377 15.99 -8.30 -27.44
N LYS A 378 14.83 -7.64 -27.42
CA LYS A 378 14.50 -6.56 -28.36
C LYS A 378 15.34 -5.31 -28.11
N VAL A 379 15.50 -4.87 -26.86
CA VAL A 379 16.35 -3.72 -26.52
C VAL A 379 17.80 -3.96 -26.96
N ASN A 380 18.35 -5.15 -26.72
CA ASN A 380 19.69 -5.50 -27.21
C ASN A 380 19.77 -5.46 -28.75
N GLN A 381 18.72 -5.95 -29.44
CA GLN A 381 18.66 -5.92 -30.90
C GLN A 381 18.61 -4.48 -31.45
N PHE A 382 17.82 -3.59 -30.82
CA PHE A 382 17.76 -2.17 -31.20
C PHE A 382 19.08 -1.46 -30.94
N ASN A 383 19.67 -1.66 -29.76
CA ASN A 383 20.88 -0.96 -29.33
C ASN A 383 22.16 -1.45 -30.00
N TYR A 384 22.16 -2.65 -30.59
CA TYR A 384 23.23 -3.10 -31.49
C TYR A 384 23.31 -2.25 -32.77
N ARG A 385 22.22 -1.55 -33.15
CA ARG A 385 22.17 -0.63 -34.28
C ARG A 385 22.41 0.81 -33.81
N GLU A 386 22.03 1.80 -34.63
CA GLU A 386 22.11 3.22 -34.29
C GLU A 386 21.00 3.68 -33.33
N THR A 387 19.94 2.89 -33.18
CA THR A 387 18.84 3.19 -32.24
C THR A 387 19.31 3.07 -30.79
N ARG A 388 18.83 3.95 -29.91
CA ARG A 388 19.06 3.91 -28.47
C ARG A 388 17.73 3.83 -27.73
N VAL A 389 17.31 2.60 -27.42
CA VAL A 389 16.14 2.32 -26.59
C VAL A 389 16.59 2.05 -25.16
N GLN A 390 15.98 2.78 -24.23
CA GLN A 390 16.12 2.58 -22.80
C GLN A 390 14.76 2.22 -22.22
N VAL A 391 14.70 1.17 -21.40
CA VAL A 391 13.46 0.66 -20.84
C VAL A 391 13.52 0.63 -19.32
N LEU A 392 12.54 1.27 -18.70
CA LEU A 392 12.29 1.21 -17.27
C LEU A 392 11.06 0.33 -17.04
N ILE A 393 11.19 -0.69 -16.20
CA ILE A 393 10.07 -1.57 -15.84
C ILE A 393 9.83 -1.44 -14.35
N SER A 394 8.59 -1.22 -13.92
CA SER A 394 8.20 -1.26 -12.50
C SER A 394 7.54 -2.60 -12.17
N GLY A 395 7.80 -3.18 -11.00
CA GLY A 395 7.19 -4.44 -10.59
C GLY A 395 7.36 -4.76 -9.10
N ARG A 396 6.75 -5.85 -8.65
CA ARG A 396 6.91 -6.34 -7.27
C ARG A 396 8.15 -7.19 -7.10
N GLU A 397 8.62 -7.25 -5.86
CA GLU A 397 9.85 -7.95 -5.50
C GLU A 397 9.86 -9.42 -5.90
N VAL A 398 8.75 -10.14 -5.70
CA VAL A 398 8.63 -11.56 -6.10
C VAL A 398 8.93 -11.74 -7.58
N VAL A 399 8.39 -10.87 -8.43
CA VAL A 399 8.55 -10.93 -9.89
C VAL A 399 9.97 -10.54 -10.31
N VAL A 400 10.56 -9.57 -9.61
CA VAL A 400 11.94 -9.13 -9.86
C VAL A 400 12.96 -10.19 -9.42
N GLN A 401 12.75 -10.82 -8.26
CA GLN A 401 13.59 -11.92 -7.76
C GLN A 401 13.57 -13.10 -8.72
N ALA A 402 12.41 -13.42 -9.29
CA ALA A 402 12.24 -14.45 -10.30
C ALA A 402 13.11 -14.20 -11.56
N ASN A 403 13.42 -12.93 -11.86
CA ASN A 403 14.24 -12.48 -12.98
C ASN A 403 15.69 -12.09 -12.58
N ARG A 404 16.10 -12.30 -11.32
CA ARG A 404 17.41 -11.83 -10.80
C ARG A 404 18.60 -12.41 -11.57
N ASN A 405 18.49 -13.68 -12.00
CA ASN A 405 19.56 -14.36 -12.74
C ASN A 405 19.81 -13.77 -14.15
N THR A 406 18.83 -13.07 -14.70
CA THR A 406 18.88 -12.41 -16.01
C THR A 406 19.71 -11.11 -15.96
N PHE A 407 19.65 -10.38 -14.85
CA PHE A 407 20.30 -9.08 -14.68
C PHE A 407 21.55 -9.20 -13.81
N ARG A 408 22.72 -9.36 -14.45
CA ARG A 408 24.00 -9.60 -13.76
C ARG A 408 24.85 -8.35 -13.56
N LYS A 409 24.48 -7.22 -14.17
CA LYS A 409 25.22 -5.97 -13.99
C LYS A 409 24.68 -5.22 -12.76
N PRO A 410 25.55 -4.56 -11.97
CA PRO A 410 25.08 -3.65 -10.92
C PRO A 410 24.20 -2.56 -11.54
N HIS A 411 23.35 -1.92 -10.72
CA HIS A 411 22.40 -0.86 -11.11
C HIS A 411 21.19 -1.30 -11.96
N GLN A 412 21.15 -2.52 -12.52
CA GLN A 412 20.00 -2.97 -13.32
C GLN A 412 18.75 -3.22 -12.48
N LEU A 413 18.93 -3.66 -11.24
CA LEU A 413 17.86 -3.89 -10.26
C LEU A 413 17.92 -2.79 -9.21
N LEU A 414 16.82 -2.04 -9.09
CA LEU A 414 16.68 -0.93 -8.15
C LEU A 414 15.55 -1.23 -7.17
N TYR A 415 15.87 -1.43 -5.90
CA TYR A 415 14.93 -1.74 -4.84
C TYR A 415 14.51 -0.46 -4.12
N LEU A 416 13.25 -0.08 -4.24
CA LEU A 416 12.70 1.13 -3.67
C LEU A 416 12.67 1.07 -2.15
N LEU A 417 13.08 2.17 -1.52
CA LEU A 417 13.06 2.37 -0.08
C LEU A 417 11.86 3.20 0.35
N PRO A 418 11.32 2.98 1.56
CA PRO A 418 10.27 3.80 2.13
C PRO A 418 10.74 5.22 2.47
N TYR A 419 9.82 6.12 2.84
CA TYR A 419 10.15 7.49 3.23
C TYR A 419 11.07 7.59 4.45
N PHE A 420 11.08 6.58 5.31
CA PHE A 420 11.94 6.55 6.49
C PHE A 420 12.35 5.11 6.81
N VAL A 421 13.62 4.94 7.17
CA VAL A 421 14.21 3.67 7.60
C VAL A 421 14.74 3.89 9.02
N THR A 422 14.34 3.04 9.96
CA THR A 422 14.69 3.21 11.37
C THR A 422 16.19 3.02 11.62
N GLU A 423 16.71 3.54 12.73
CA GLU A 423 18.10 3.31 13.13
C GLU A 423 18.43 1.83 13.28
N ALA A 424 17.53 1.05 13.89
CA ALA A 424 17.68 -0.40 14.02
C ALA A 424 17.78 -1.12 12.66
N GLU A 425 16.99 -0.70 11.66
CA GLU A 425 17.06 -1.26 10.31
C GLU A 425 18.33 -0.83 9.56
N ARG A 426 18.80 0.40 9.80
CA ARG A 426 20.04 0.94 9.21
C ARG A 426 21.28 0.22 9.75
N GLU A 427 21.30 -0.07 11.04
CA GLU A 427 22.41 -0.75 11.72
C GLU A 427 22.35 -2.28 11.64
N SER A 428 21.24 -2.84 11.16
CA SER A 428 21.08 -4.29 11.04
C SER A 428 22.12 -4.90 10.09
N GLU A 429 22.86 -5.89 10.59
CA GLU A 429 23.78 -6.70 9.78
C GLU A 429 23.08 -7.42 8.62
N GLU A 430 21.77 -7.67 8.74
CA GLU A 430 20.95 -8.31 7.68
C GLU A 430 20.74 -7.37 6.48
N ASN A 431 20.59 -6.07 6.72
CA ASN A 431 20.37 -5.10 5.66
C ASN A 431 21.68 -4.63 5.01
N ASN A 432 22.74 -4.47 5.80
CA ASN A 432 24.09 -4.13 5.31
C ASN A 432 24.10 -2.96 4.30
N TYR A 433 23.43 -1.86 4.65
CA TYR A 433 23.36 -0.66 3.82
C TYR A 433 24.72 0.03 3.69
N ALA A 434 25.04 0.47 2.48
CA ALA A 434 26.15 1.37 2.18
C ALA A 434 25.56 2.71 1.72
N ASP A 435 25.45 3.66 2.66
CA ASP A 435 24.82 4.97 2.46
C ASP A 435 25.86 6.10 2.53
N GLU A 436 26.67 6.23 1.48
CA GLU A 436 27.78 7.19 1.43
C GLU A 436 27.31 8.67 1.44
N GLN A 437 26.06 8.90 1.05
CA GLN A 437 25.43 10.22 0.96
C GLN A 437 24.57 10.56 2.19
N ASN A 438 24.52 9.68 3.21
CA ASN A 438 23.66 9.79 4.39
C ASN A 438 22.18 10.04 4.04
N LEU A 439 21.71 9.45 2.95
CA LEU A 439 20.33 9.63 2.49
C LEU A 439 19.35 9.04 3.51
N LEU A 440 19.64 7.89 4.13
CA LEU A 440 18.75 7.23 5.07
C LEU A 440 18.63 7.95 6.42
N GLU A 441 19.49 8.93 6.73
CA GLU A 441 19.37 9.77 7.93
C GLU A 441 18.22 10.78 7.84
N GLU A 442 17.87 11.21 6.62
CA GLU A 442 16.81 12.19 6.42
C GLU A 442 15.44 11.50 6.35
N ASP A 443 14.56 11.86 7.29
CA ASP A 443 13.15 11.45 7.33
C ASP A 443 12.32 12.20 6.28
N ARG A 444 12.01 11.54 5.15
CA ARG A 444 11.23 12.14 4.05
C ARG A 444 9.76 12.36 4.41
N ARG A 445 9.24 11.76 5.50
CA ARG A 445 7.88 12.02 5.97
C ARG A 445 7.73 13.49 6.37
N GLN A 446 8.79 14.11 6.89
CA GLN A 446 8.81 15.53 7.24
C GLN A 446 8.44 16.41 6.04
N LEU A 447 9.12 16.21 4.91
CA LEU A 447 8.87 16.94 3.67
C LEU A 447 7.46 16.67 3.14
N TRP A 448 7.03 15.40 3.15
CA TRP A 448 5.69 15.04 2.68
C TRP A 448 4.61 15.79 3.46
N TRP A 449 4.71 15.84 4.79
CA TRP A 449 3.73 16.50 5.66
C TRP A 449 3.73 18.02 5.49
N GLN A 450 4.88 18.64 5.22
CA GLN A 450 4.95 20.06 4.86
C GLN A 450 4.22 20.36 3.55
N LEU A 451 4.43 19.53 2.53
CA LEU A 451 3.74 19.67 1.23
C LEU A 451 2.23 19.44 1.38
N TYR A 452 1.83 18.41 2.11
CA TYR A 452 0.44 18.10 2.41
C TYR A 452 -0.23 19.24 3.18
N GLY A 453 0.42 19.76 4.23
CA GLY A 453 -0.08 20.90 5.00
C GLY A 453 -0.31 22.12 4.12
N LYS A 454 0.68 22.48 3.29
CA LYS A 454 0.55 23.58 2.34
C LYS A 454 -0.62 23.37 1.37
N ALA A 455 -0.81 22.14 0.88
CA ALA A 455 -1.91 21.81 -0.01
C ALA A 455 -3.28 21.89 0.70
N LYS A 456 -3.35 21.55 1.99
CA LYS A 456 -4.57 21.64 2.82
C LYS A 456 -4.81 23.01 3.45
N GLY A 457 -3.90 23.97 3.28
CA GLY A 457 -3.97 25.28 3.94
C GLY A 457 -3.67 25.20 5.45
N LYS A 458 -2.96 24.15 5.90
CA LYS A 458 -2.50 23.96 7.27
C LYS A 458 -0.99 24.19 7.38
N GLN A 459 -0.53 24.58 8.56
CA GLN A 459 0.89 24.79 8.82
C GLN A 459 1.49 23.60 9.57
N TYR A 460 1.69 22.49 8.86
CA TYR A 460 2.50 21.39 9.38
C TYR A 460 3.98 21.73 9.17
N GLY A 461 4.75 21.84 10.28
CA GLY A 461 6.20 22.03 10.22
C GLY A 461 6.97 20.77 9.80
N GLY A 462 6.31 19.62 9.77
CA GLY A 462 6.86 18.30 9.52
C GLY A 462 5.84 17.22 9.90
N LEU A 463 6.30 15.98 10.07
CA LEU A 463 5.48 14.87 10.59
C LEU A 463 4.95 15.27 11.98
N PRO A 464 3.62 15.22 12.22
CA PRO A 464 3.06 15.42 13.54
C PRO A 464 3.78 14.53 14.59
N PRO A 465 4.22 15.07 15.74
CA PRO A 465 4.97 14.31 16.74
C PRO A 465 4.26 13.03 17.20
N GLU A 466 2.94 13.06 17.22
CA GLU A 466 2.08 11.94 17.61
C GLU A 466 2.23 10.73 16.67
N LEU A 467 2.62 10.98 15.41
CA LEU A 467 2.84 9.95 14.37
C LEU A 467 4.28 9.46 14.28
N SER A 468 5.21 10.04 15.06
CA SER A 468 6.62 9.62 15.08
C SER A 468 6.88 8.37 15.92
N LYS A 469 5.84 7.83 16.57
CA LYS A 469 5.91 6.69 17.50
C LYS A 469 6.25 5.39 16.78
N LYS A 470 6.99 4.49 17.46
CA LYS A 470 7.52 3.24 16.90
C LYS A 470 6.44 2.34 16.28
N ASN A 471 5.27 2.25 16.90
CA ASN A 471 4.13 1.45 16.42
C ASN A 471 3.45 2.01 15.16
N LEU A 472 3.68 3.28 14.83
CA LEU A 472 3.07 3.96 13.66
C LEU A 472 4.08 4.19 12.51
N VAL A 473 5.34 3.78 12.70
CA VAL A 473 6.37 3.90 11.66
C VAL A 473 5.98 3.08 10.43
N GLU A 474 5.49 1.86 10.60
CA GLU A 474 5.11 0.98 9.47
C GLU A 474 4.09 1.63 8.53
N ILE A 475 3.08 2.34 9.08
CA ILE A 475 2.02 2.97 8.28
C ILE A 475 2.39 4.36 7.76
N THR A 476 3.30 5.09 8.43
CA THR A 476 3.69 6.46 8.01
C THR A 476 4.84 6.47 7.01
N THR A 477 5.54 5.35 6.84
CA THR A 477 6.71 5.23 5.97
C THR A 477 6.37 5.00 4.50
N GLN A 478 5.16 4.50 4.20
CA GLN A 478 4.69 4.27 2.83
C GLN A 478 3.82 5.45 2.36
N PRO A 479 4.01 5.96 1.12
CA PRO A 479 3.28 7.12 0.61
C PRO A 479 1.76 7.03 0.73
N LEU A 480 1.17 5.89 0.33
CA LEU A 480 -0.28 5.71 0.34
C LEU A 480 -0.84 5.66 1.77
N LEU A 481 -0.27 4.80 2.63
CA LEU A 481 -0.71 4.68 4.01
C LEU A 481 -0.50 5.99 4.79
N ASN A 482 0.61 6.68 4.56
CA ASN A 482 0.87 7.98 5.18
C ASN A 482 -0.16 9.05 4.76
N TYR A 483 -0.56 9.07 3.48
CA TYR A 483 -1.66 9.92 3.03
C TYR A 483 -2.97 9.60 3.75
N LEU A 484 -3.27 8.32 3.90
CA LEU A 484 -4.49 7.86 4.56
C LEU A 484 -4.50 8.27 6.03
N VAL A 485 -3.41 8.07 6.77
CA VAL A 485 -3.26 8.55 8.16
C VAL A 485 -3.48 10.07 8.24
N ALA A 486 -3.03 10.82 7.24
CA ALA A 486 -3.29 12.25 7.19
C ALA A 486 -4.78 12.57 7.04
N LEU A 487 -5.55 11.76 6.29
CA LEU A 487 -7.00 11.91 6.21
C LEU A 487 -7.69 11.66 7.56
N THR A 488 -7.23 10.67 8.33
CA THR A 488 -7.74 10.41 9.69
C THR A 488 -7.54 11.61 10.60
N ILE A 489 -6.36 12.24 10.56
CA ILE A 489 -6.08 13.48 11.29
C ILE A 489 -7.02 14.62 10.84
N GLU A 490 -7.27 14.75 9.54
CA GLU A 490 -8.18 15.78 9.03
C GLU A 490 -9.63 15.62 9.49
N ARG A 491 -10.08 14.39 9.74
CA ARG A 491 -11.45 14.10 10.21
C ARG A 491 -11.63 14.40 11.70
N ASP A 492 -10.54 14.57 12.46
CA ASP A 492 -10.54 14.84 13.91
C ASP A 492 -11.38 13.82 14.73
N LYS A 493 -11.49 12.59 14.21
CA LYS A 493 -12.26 11.50 14.83
C LYS A 493 -11.43 10.65 15.79
N LEU A 494 -10.10 10.66 15.65
CA LEU A 494 -9.17 9.90 16.49
C LEU A 494 -8.14 10.80 17.17
N GLN A 495 -7.88 10.52 18.45
CA GLN A 495 -6.77 11.12 19.19
C GLN A 495 -5.59 10.14 19.24
N PHE A 496 -4.43 10.58 18.76
CA PHE A 496 -3.20 9.78 18.73
C PHE A 496 -2.49 9.79 20.10
N THR A 497 -2.99 9.00 21.05
CA THR A 497 -2.40 8.79 22.40
C THR A 497 -1.27 7.74 22.37
N GLU A 498 -0.54 7.55 23.47
CA GLU A 498 0.51 6.50 23.56
C GLU A 498 -0.05 5.09 23.37
N ASP A 499 -1.33 4.88 23.65
CA ASP A 499 -2.00 3.58 23.58
C ASP A 499 -2.72 3.34 22.24
N THR A 500 -2.75 4.33 21.33
CA THR A 500 -3.43 4.20 20.03
C THR A 500 -2.85 3.02 19.26
N ASN A 501 -3.71 2.06 18.94
CA ASN A 501 -3.32 0.87 18.18
C ASN A 501 -3.59 1.05 16.68
N LEU A 502 -2.97 0.20 15.86
CA LEU A 502 -3.13 0.24 14.40
C LEU A 502 -4.57 -0.07 13.96
N ASN A 503 -5.31 -0.90 14.71
CA ASN A 503 -6.68 -1.27 14.38
C ASN A 503 -7.62 -0.07 14.44
N GLU A 504 -7.47 0.82 15.43
CA GLU A 504 -8.25 2.06 15.51
C GLU A 504 -8.08 2.90 14.25
N ILE A 505 -6.82 3.06 13.81
CA ILE A 505 -6.48 3.82 12.60
C ILE A 505 -7.11 3.15 11.38
N TYR A 506 -6.97 1.83 11.22
CA TYR A 506 -7.58 1.12 10.10
C TYR A 506 -9.11 1.15 10.12
N GLY A 507 -9.73 1.11 11.30
CA GLY A 507 -11.17 1.28 11.48
C GLY A 507 -11.65 2.66 11.04
N ASP A 508 -10.96 3.72 11.45
CA ASP A 508 -11.26 5.08 11.00
C ASP A 508 -11.02 5.23 9.50
N LEU A 509 -9.92 4.70 8.97
CA LEU A 509 -9.64 4.73 7.53
C LEU A 509 -10.74 4.06 6.71
N LEU A 510 -11.18 2.87 7.13
CA LEU A 510 -12.27 2.15 6.49
C LEU A 510 -13.56 2.97 6.49
N GLU A 511 -13.85 3.65 7.60
CA GLU A 511 -14.97 4.60 7.68
C GLU A 511 -14.75 5.82 6.78
N ALA A 512 -13.53 6.36 6.69
CA ALA A 512 -13.20 7.49 5.83
C ALA A 512 -13.44 7.15 4.36
N VAL A 513 -13.06 5.93 3.94
CA VAL A 513 -13.29 5.43 2.59
C VAL A 513 -14.80 5.31 2.32
N TYR A 514 -15.55 4.73 3.26
CA TYR A 514 -16.99 4.56 3.15
C TYR A 514 -17.71 5.92 3.07
N GLU A 515 -17.47 6.83 4.02
CA GLU A 515 -18.10 8.16 4.07
C GLU A 515 -17.73 9.02 2.87
N ARG A 516 -16.47 9.00 2.39
CA ARG A 516 -16.06 9.75 1.19
C ARG A 516 -16.74 9.25 -0.09
N GLY A 517 -17.06 7.97 -0.16
CA GLY A 517 -17.85 7.42 -1.26
C GLY A 517 -19.33 7.84 -1.22
N TYR A 518 -19.84 8.21 -0.03
CA TYR A 518 -21.26 8.42 0.24
C TYR A 518 -21.70 9.88 0.42
N GLU A 519 -20.90 10.72 1.09
CA GLU A 519 -21.42 11.96 1.69
C GLU A 519 -21.46 13.19 0.77
N LYS A 520 -20.57 13.33 -0.22
CA LYS A 520 -20.49 14.61 -0.95
C LYS A 520 -21.43 14.71 -2.16
N HIS A 521 -21.63 13.65 -2.93
CA HIS A 521 -22.50 13.66 -4.10
C HIS A 521 -23.27 12.36 -4.11
N GLY A 522 -24.60 12.40 -4.18
CA GLY A 522 -25.50 11.24 -4.26
C GLY A 522 -25.31 10.38 -5.52
N TYR A 523 -24.08 9.93 -5.77
CA TYR A 523 -23.72 8.92 -6.73
C TYR A 523 -23.96 7.56 -6.07
N ARG A 524 -24.85 6.81 -6.71
CA ARG A 524 -25.42 5.52 -6.31
C ARG A 524 -24.43 4.36 -6.41
N VAL A 525 -23.21 4.49 -5.87
CA VAL A 525 -22.20 3.41 -5.96
C VAL A 525 -22.51 2.26 -4.99
N THR A 526 -23.37 2.49 -4.01
CA THR A 526 -23.86 1.49 -3.04
C THR A 526 -25.31 1.78 -2.66
N GLU A 527 -26.20 2.05 -3.62
CA GLU A 527 -27.63 2.23 -3.31
C GLU A 527 -28.19 0.92 -2.68
N GLY A 528 -28.22 0.85 -1.34
CA GLY A 528 -28.73 -0.27 -0.56
C GLY A 528 -27.70 -1.21 0.09
N ILE A 529 -26.44 -0.80 0.32
CA ILE A 529 -25.48 -1.55 1.18
C ILE A 529 -25.12 -0.68 2.39
N GLU A 530 -25.46 -1.14 3.59
CA GLU A 530 -25.12 -0.45 4.84
C GLU A 530 -23.63 -0.60 5.19
N LYS A 531 -23.11 0.25 6.07
CA LYS A 531 -21.69 0.23 6.49
C LYS A 531 -21.29 -1.15 7.03
N GLU A 532 -22.14 -1.76 7.86
CA GLU A 532 -21.90 -3.06 8.45
C GLU A 532 -21.82 -4.16 7.38
N GLU A 533 -22.67 -4.09 6.35
CA GLU A 533 -22.65 -5.03 5.22
C GLU A 533 -21.38 -4.86 4.38
N PHE A 534 -20.98 -3.61 4.15
CA PHE A 534 -19.74 -3.28 3.43
C PHE A 534 -18.50 -3.82 4.16
N VAL A 535 -18.39 -3.56 5.46
CA VAL A 535 -17.28 -4.04 6.29
C VAL A 535 -17.29 -5.57 6.39
N GLY A 536 -18.47 -6.19 6.56
CA GLY A 536 -18.60 -7.64 6.63
C GLY A 536 -18.12 -8.37 5.38
N ILE A 537 -18.34 -7.81 4.18
CA ILE A 537 -17.79 -8.38 2.95
C ILE A 537 -16.26 -8.32 2.94
N LEU A 538 -15.67 -7.20 3.37
CA LEU A 538 -14.21 -7.05 3.42
C LEU A 538 -13.57 -8.01 4.43
N GLU A 539 -14.26 -8.27 5.54
CA GLU A 539 -13.87 -9.29 6.52
C GLU A 539 -13.89 -10.70 5.93
N GLU A 540 -14.91 -11.06 5.13
CA GLU A 540 -14.97 -12.36 4.44
C GLU A 540 -13.89 -12.49 3.36
N ILE A 541 -13.57 -11.41 2.64
CA ILE A 541 -12.44 -11.37 1.70
C ILE A 541 -11.11 -11.56 2.45
N ALA A 542 -10.94 -10.92 3.61
CA ALA A 542 -9.76 -11.08 4.46
C ALA A 542 -9.59 -12.52 4.94
N LEU A 543 -10.70 -13.14 5.34
CA LEU A 543 -10.74 -14.53 5.75
C LEU A 543 -10.32 -15.46 4.60
N ALA A 544 -10.85 -15.24 3.40
CA ALA A 544 -10.48 -16.01 2.21
C ALA A 544 -8.98 -15.84 1.87
N CYS A 545 -8.44 -14.62 1.95
CA CYS A 545 -7.01 -14.37 1.78
C CYS A 545 -6.14 -15.10 2.81
N TRP A 546 -6.58 -15.15 4.08
CA TRP A 546 -5.85 -15.86 5.14
C TRP A 546 -5.79 -17.37 4.86
N HIS A 547 -6.87 -17.97 4.36
CA HIS A 547 -6.93 -19.41 4.02
C HIS A 547 -6.30 -19.77 2.67
N GLY A 548 -6.09 -18.78 1.80
CA GLY A 548 -5.33 -18.88 0.56
C GLY A 548 -3.81 -18.82 0.80
N ASP A 549 -3.14 -17.88 0.12
CA ASP A 549 -1.68 -17.69 0.25
C ASP A 549 -1.28 -16.59 1.27
N GLY A 550 -2.25 -16.11 2.05
CA GLY A 550 -2.07 -15.07 3.07
C GLY A 550 -2.13 -13.63 2.55
N ARG A 551 -2.23 -13.42 1.23
CA ARG A 551 -2.34 -12.07 0.63
C ARG A 551 -3.41 -11.95 -0.42
N THR A 552 -3.79 -13.06 -1.04
CA THR A 552 -4.67 -13.10 -2.20
C THR A 552 -5.68 -14.22 -2.12
N THR A 553 -6.74 -14.08 -2.90
CA THR A 553 -7.80 -15.09 -3.02
C THR A 553 -8.51 -14.98 -4.36
N THR A 554 -9.16 -16.04 -4.82
CA THR A 554 -9.99 -16.04 -6.04
C THR A 554 -11.42 -15.56 -5.74
N VAL A 555 -12.17 -15.09 -6.75
CA VAL A 555 -13.61 -14.80 -6.57
C VAL A 555 -14.36 -16.02 -6.07
N LYS A 556 -13.98 -17.20 -6.58
CA LYS A 556 -14.62 -18.45 -6.22
C LYS A 556 -14.42 -18.78 -4.74
N GLU A 557 -13.21 -18.63 -4.23
CA GLU A 557 -12.93 -18.80 -2.80
C GLU A 557 -13.73 -17.81 -1.93
N ILE A 558 -13.86 -16.56 -2.36
CA ILE A 558 -14.71 -15.58 -1.66
C ILE A 558 -16.18 -16.00 -1.71
N GLU A 559 -16.67 -16.46 -2.85
CA GLU A 559 -18.05 -16.96 -3.00
C GLU A 559 -18.29 -18.17 -2.10
N ASP A 560 -17.34 -19.11 -2.01
CA ASP A 560 -17.40 -20.29 -1.15
C ASP A 560 -17.41 -19.88 0.34
N HIS A 561 -16.60 -18.88 0.72
CA HIS A 561 -16.60 -18.31 2.07
C HIS A 561 -17.94 -17.62 2.40
N CYS A 562 -18.44 -16.78 1.50
CA CYS A 562 -19.73 -16.10 1.64
C CYS A 562 -20.92 -17.07 1.66
N ASP A 563 -20.81 -18.22 0.99
CA ASP A 563 -21.80 -19.32 1.03
C ASP A 563 -21.81 -20.04 2.39
N ASN A 564 -20.68 -20.06 3.08
CA ASN A 564 -20.56 -20.65 4.40
C ASN A 564 -20.97 -19.68 5.51
N SER A 565 -20.74 -18.38 5.34
CA SER A 565 -21.18 -17.33 6.28
C SER A 565 -22.59 -16.80 6.03
N GLY A 566 -23.24 -17.20 4.94
CA GLY A 566 -24.61 -16.78 4.60
C GLY A 566 -24.71 -15.36 4.03
N THR A 567 -23.60 -14.81 3.55
CA THR A 567 -23.48 -13.43 3.03
C THR A 567 -23.48 -13.35 1.49
N LYS A 568 -23.70 -14.48 0.79
CA LYS A 568 -23.73 -14.57 -0.69
C LYS A 568 -24.59 -13.50 -1.38
N ASP A 569 -25.78 -13.24 -0.85
CA ASP A 569 -26.69 -12.24 -1.41
C ASP A 569 -26.16 -10.81 -1.25
N ILE A 570 -25.36 -10.55 -0.21
CA ILE A 570 -24.68 -9.27 0.01
C ILE A 570 -23.50 -9.14 -0.95
N LEU A 571 -22.69 -10.19 -1.11
CA LEU A 571 -21.59 -10.24 -2.07
C LEU A 571 -22.09 -9.96 -3.50
N ARG A 572 -23.22 -10.53 -3.88
CA ARG A 572 -23.82 -10.30 -5.21
C ARG A 572 -24.25 -8.84 -5.40
N ARG A 573 -24.96 -8.26 -4.42
CA ARG A 573 -25.33 -6.83 -4.45
C ARG A 573 -24.09 -5.92 -4.52
N PHE A 574 -23.03 -6.30 -3.80
CA PHE A 574 -21.75 -5.62 -3.83
C PHE A 574 -21.10 -5.71 -5.21
N GLN A 575 -20.96 -6.91 -5.79
CA GLN A 575 -20.41 -7.10 -7.15
C GLN A 575 -21.21 -6.36 -8.23
N ASP A 576 -22.55 -6.37 -8.15
CA ASP A 576 -23.42 -5.68 -9.10
C ASP A 576 -23.20 -4.16 -9.05
N SER A 577 -22.81 -3.61 -7.90
CA SER A 577 -22.49 -2.18 -7.74
C SER A 577 -21.18 -1.75 -8.42
N PHE A 578 -20.31 -2.70 -8.79
CA PHE A 578 -19.06 -2.44 -9.53
C PHE A 578 -19.22 -2.47 -11.06
N ASN A 579 -20.37 -2.90 -11.60
CA ASN A 579 -20.53 -3.18 -13.04
C ASN A 579 -21.02 -1.98 -13.89
N GLU A 580 -21.56 -0.90 -13.30
CA GLU A 580 -22.02 0.29 -14.05
C GLU A 580 -20.92 1.33 -14.31
N ASP A 581 -20.97 2.01 -15.46
CA ASP A 581 -19.98 2.96 -16.01
C ASP A 581 -19.73 4.27 -15.22
N SER A 582 -20.08 4.36 -13.94
CA SER A 582 -19.74 5.49 -13.05
C SER A 582 -18.37 5.35 -12.35
N LYS A 583 -17.47 4.59 -13.00
CA LYS A 583 -16.32 3.80 -12.52
C LYS A 583 -15.07 4.46 -11.93
N ALA A 584 -14.95 5.77 -11.75
CA ALA A 584 -13.58 6.32 -11.56
C ALA A 584 -13.06 6.31 -10.12
N CYS A 585 -13.76 6.84 -9.10
CA CYS A 585 -13.05 7.28 -7.88
C CYS A 585 -13.16 6.36 -6.65
N VAL A 586 -14.35 5.84 -6.33
CA VAL A 586 -14.54 4.89 -5.20
C VAL A 586 -13.94 3.53 -5.57
N THR A 587 -14.13 3.09 -6.81
CA THR A 587 -13.39 1.96 -7.37
C THR A 587 -11.89 2.22 -7.28
N ARG A 588 -11.33 3.38 -7.66
CA ARG A 588 -9.89 3.68 -7.44
C ARG A 588 -9.44 3.65 -5.99
N LEU A 589 -10.26 4.11 -5.04
CA LEU A 589 -9.90 4.13 -3.62
C LEU A 589 -9.96 2.72 -3.03
N LEU A 590 -11.04 1.99 -3.29
CA LEU A 590 -11.16 0.58 -2.93
C LEU A 590 -10.15 -0.29 -3.68
N THR A 591 -9.81 -0.01 -4.93
CA THR A 591 -8.70 -0.60 -5.70
C THR A 591 -7.35 -0.25 -5.08
N ALA A 592 -7.19 0.94 -4.54
CA ALA A 592 -5.97 1.36 -3.84
C ALA A 592 -5.80 0.68 -2.47
N PHE A 593 -6.86 0.15 -1.86
CA PHE A 593 -6.79 -0.58 -0.58
C PHE A 593 -6.92 -2.11 -0.75
N TYR A 594 -7.72 -2.59 -1.70
CA TYR A 594 -8.30 -3.95 -1.74
C TYR A 594 -8.34 -4.63 -3.12
N PHE A 595 -8.52 -3.89 -4.22
CA PHE A 595 -8.94 -4.48 -5.50
C PHE A 595 -7.90 -4.27 -6.61
N ARG A 596 -7.12 -5.29 -6.96
CA ARG A 596 -6.53 -5.39 -8.30
C ARG A 596 -7.15 -6.58 -9.02
N GLU A 597 -8.09 -6.29 -9.91
CA GLU A 597 -8.80 -7.28 -10.72
C GLU A 597 -7.87 -7.84 -11.80
N SER A 598 -7.78 -9.17 -11.88
CA SER A 598 -7.06 -9.89 -12.93
C SER A 598 -7.99 -10.23 -14.09
N GLY A 599 -7.85 -9.54 -15.22
CA GLY A 599 -8.56 -9.88 -16.46
C GLY A 599 -7.66 -9.67 -17.67
N GLY A 600 -7.00 -10.74 -18.15
CA GLY A 600 -6.11 -10.62 -19.31
C GLY A 600 -5.78 -11.91 -20.05
N VAL A 601 -5.85 -13.07 -19.39
CA VAL A 601 -5.64 -14.37 -20.07
C VAL A 601 -6.99 -15.04 -20.28
N ARG A 602 -7.28 -15.46 -21.52
CA ARG A 602 -8.51 -16.18 -21.87
C ARG A 602 -8.70 -17.33 -20.86
N GLU A 603 -9.81 -17.29 -20.12
CA GLU A 603 -10.29 -18.29 -19.14
C GLU A 603 -9.66 -18.32 -17.72
N SER A 604 -8.93 -17.29 -17.25
CA SER A 604 -8.49 -17.24 -15.83
C SER A 604 -9.55 -16.61 -14.90
N GLU A 605 -9.81 -17.23 -13.74
CA GLU A 605 -10.65 -16.68 -12.65
C GLU A 605 -10.09 -15.33 -12.13
N LYS A 606 -10.97 -14.39 -11.76
CA LYS A 606 -10.52 -13.09 -11.18
C LYS A 606 -9.98 -13.31 -9.76
N THR A 607 -8.94 -12.60 -9.39
CA THR A 607 -8.28 -12.66 -8.07
C THR A 607 -8.36 -11.33 -7.33
N PHE A 608 -8.27 -11.38 -6.00
CA PHE A 608 -8.29 -10.26 -5.07
C PHE A 608 -6.99 -10.24 -4.26
N GLU A 609 -6.51 -9.05 -3.90
CA GLU A 609 -5.28 -8.89 -3.11
C GLU A 609 -5.33 -7.65 -2.23
N PHE A 610 -4.97 -7.80 -0.95
CA PHE A 610 -4.77 -6.65 -0.07
C PHE A 610 -3.51 -5.87 -0.41
N THR A 611 -3.63 -4.55 -0.51
CA THR A 611 -2.48 -3.67 -0.80
C THR A 611 -1.47 -3.67 0.35
N HIS A 612 -1.87 -4.03 1.58
CA HIS A 612 -0.94 -4.15 2.69
C HIS A 612 -1.28 -5.36 3.56
N LYS A 613 -0.26 -6.13 3.97
CA LYS A 613 -0.45 -7.33 4.82
C LYS A 613 -1.18 -6.96 6.10
N SER A 614 -0.66 -5.99 6.85
CA SER A 614 -1.24 -5.54 8.14
C SER A 614 -2.72 -5.17 8.06
N PHE A 615 -3.17 -4.68 6.91
CA PHE A 615 -4.55 -4.28 6.72
C PHE A 615 -5.48 -5.49 6.50
N GLY A 616 -5.00 -6.49 5.74
CA GLY A 616 -5.63 -7.81 5.68
C GLY A 616 -5.67 -8.47 7.06
N GLU A 617 -4.58 -8.41 7.83
CA GLU A 617 -4.53 -8.95 9.20
C GLU A 617 -5.50 -8.24 10.15
N TYR A 618 -5.63 -6.92 10.04
CA TYR A 618 -6.64 -6.16 10.78
C TYR A 618 -8.06 -6.67 10.50
N LEU A 619 -8.43 -6.84 9.23
CA LEU A 619 -9.77 -7.33 8.87
C LEU A 619 -9.98 -8.79 9.29
N THR A 620 -8.96 -9.64 9.16
CA THR A 620 -9.00 -11.01 9.65
C THR A 620 -9.17 -11.04 11.17
N ALA A 621 -8.42 -10.23 11.90
CA ALA A 621 -8.56 -10.11 13.36
C ALA A 621 -9.95 -9.62 13.76
N LYS A 622 -10.47 -8.60 13.08
CA LYS A 622 -11.83 -8.09 13.28
C LYS A 622 -12.88 -9.19 13.06
N ARG A 623 -12.74 -9.97 11.99
CA ARG A 623 -13.63 -11.10 11.68
C ARG A 623 -13.56 -12.22 12.71
N ILE A 624 -12.37 -12.49 13.24
CA ILE A 624 -12.16 -13.47 14.33
C ILE A 624 -12.88 -13.01 15.60
N VAL A 625 -12.70 -11.74 15.98
CA VAL A 625 -13.38 -11.16 17.17
C VAL A 625 -14.89 -11.15 16.98
N GLU A 626 -15.40 -10.83 15.79
CA GLU A 626 -16.83 -10.95 15.47
C GLU A 626 -17.34 -12.40 15.58
N GLY A 627 -16.52 -13.38 15.19
CA GLY A 627 -16.81 -14.80 15.38
C GLY A 627 -16.95 -15.17 16.87
N VAL A 628 -16.05 -14.67 17.72
CA VAL A 628 -16.12 -14.86 19.18
C VAL A 628 -17.40 -14.22 19.75
N ARG A 629 -17.71 -12.98 19.32
CA ARG A 629 -18.92 -12.26 19.72
C ARG A 629 -20.19 -13.01 19.34
N THR A 630 -20.27 -13.49 18.09
CA THR A 630 -21.41 -14.24 17.57
C THR A 630 -21.62 -15.55 18.35
N ILE A 631 -20.55 -16.34 18.56
CA ILE A 631 -20.62 -17.58 19.34
C ILE A 631 -21.06 -17.30 20.78
N HIS A 632 -20.49 -16.27 21.42
CA HIS A 632 -20.88 -15.87 22.77
C HIS A 632 -22.37 -15.54 22.83
N TYR A 633 -22.85 -14.70 21.91
CA TYR A 633 -24.24 -14.28 21.84
C TYR A 633 -25.21 -15.47 21.68
N GLU A 634 -24.95 -16.39 20.75
CA GLU A 634 -25.85 -17.53 20.52
C GLU A 634 -25.88 -18.51 21.72
N LEU A 635 -24.74 -18.74 22.38
CA LEU A 635 -24.68 -19.56 23.58
C LEU A 635 -25.42 -18.91 24.77
N GLU A 636 -25.30 -17.58 24.94
CA GLU A 636 -26.06 -16.85 25.96
C GLU A 636 -27.57 -16.84 25.66
N GLU A 637 -27.96 -16.69 24.39
CA GLU A 637 -29.36 -16.79 23.99
C GLU A 637 -29.94 -18.19 24.22
N ARG A 638 -29.16 -19.26 24.01
CA ARG A 638 -29.58 -20.63 24.38
C ARG A 638 -29.82 -20.76 25.88
N LYS A 639 -29.01 -20.13 26.73
CA LYS A 639 -29.25 -20.16 28.19
C LYS A 639 -30.58 -19.51 28.56
N LYS A 640 -31.01 -18.48 27.82
CA LYS A 640 -32.32 -17.83 27.99
C LYS A 640 -33.46 -18.66 27.39
N ASN A 641 -33.22 -19.32 26.27
CA ASN A 641 -34.21 -20.11 25.54
C ASN A 641 -33.71 -21.52 25.22
N TRP A 642 -34.05 -22.48 26.09
CA TRP A 642 -33.64 -23.88 25.98
C TRP A 642 -34.06 -24.58 24.67
N ARG A 643 -35.01 -24.00 23.92
CA ARG A 643 -35.47 -24.55 22.64
C ARG A 643 -34.54 -24.23 21.47
N LYS A 644 -33.59 -23.29 21.63
CA LYS A 644 -32.55 -23.06 20.62
C LYS A 644 -31.62 -24.27 20.56
N SER A 645 -31.27 -24.72 19.36
CA SER A 645 -30.43 -25.90 19.13
C SER A 645 -28.92 -25.61 19.15
N TYR A 646 -28.51 -24.35 19.31
CA TYR A 646 -27.12 -23.92 19.19
C TYR A 646 -26.29 -24.25 20.43
N ASP A 647 -25.51 -25.33 20.39
CA ASP A 647 -24.73 -25.82 21.53
C ASP A 647 -23.22 -25.65 21.38
N GLU A 648 -22.47 -26.05 22.40
CA GLU A 648 -21.01 -25.98 22.44
C GLU A 648 -20.37 -26.78 21.29
N ARG A 649 -21.03 -27.85 20.83
CA ARG A 649 -20.57 -28.61 19.67
C ARG A 649 -20.75 -27.79 18.38
N GLN A 650 -21.91 -27.15 18.20
CA GLN A 650 -22.11 -26.26 17.05
C GLN A 650 -21.16 -25.05 17.08
N ALA A 651 -20.94 -24.46 18.25
CA ALA A 651 -19.97 -23.38 18.43
C ALA A 651 -18.55 -23.79 18.00
N LEU A 652 -18.10 -24.99 18.35
CA LEU A 652 -16.81 -25.51 17.89
C LEU A 652 -16.79 -25.77 16.38
N ILE A 653 -17.89 -26.24 15.77
CA ILE A 653 -17.98 -26.40 14.30
C ILE A 653 -17.81 -25.05 13.59
N ASP A 654 -18.53 -24.03 14.06
CA ASP A 654 -18.47 -22.68 13.49
C ASP A 654 -17.06 -22.08 13.68
N TRP A 655 -16.46 -22.30 14.84
CA TRP A 655 -15.07 -21.90 15.12
C TRP A 655 -14.04 -22.59 14.21
N ALA A 656 -14.15 -23.91 14.02
CA ALA A 656 -13.30 -24.64 13.07
C ALA A 656 -13.45 -24.13 11.64
N THR A 657 -14.68 -23.81 11.25
CA THR A 657 -14.99 -23.26 9.91
C THR A 657 -14.32 -21.90 9.73
N LEU A 658 -14.42 -21.02 10.73
CA LEU A 658 -13.78 -19.70 10.74
C LEU A 658 -12.24 -19.79 10.66
N CYS A 659 -11.62 -20.67 11.44
CA CYS A 659 -10.16 -20.78 11.52
C CYS A 659 -9.51 -21.47 10.32
N GLY A 660 -10.27 -22.23 9.53
CA GLY A 660 -9.82 -22.85 8.27
C GLY A 660 -8.47 -23.59 8.32
N ALA A 661 -7.83 -23.72 7.17
CA ALA A 661 -6.62 -24.54 7.00
C ALA A 661 -5.30 -23.79 7.28
N SER A 662 -5.36 -22.47 7.44
CA SER A 662 -4.21 -21.62 7.76
C SER A 662 -4.05 -21.45 9.27
N ALA A 663 -2.80 -21.45 9.74
CA ALA A 663 -2.50 -21.20 11.15
C ALA A 663 -2.39 -19.70 11.39
N MET A 664 -2.75 -19.26 12.59
CA MET A 664 -2.52 -17.88 13.03
C MET A 664 -1.02 -17.70 13.30
N ASP A 665 -0.40 -16.67 12.74
CA ASP A 665 0.97 -16.29 13.07
C ASP A 665 1.01 -15.25 14.20
N GLU A 666 2.20 -14.96 14.73
CA GLU A 666 2.38 -13.98 15.81
C GLU A 666 1.93 -12.57 15.38
N TYR A 667 2.03 -12.25 14.10
CA TYR A 667 1.67 -10.95 13.57
C TYR A 667 0.14 -10.74 13.59
N LEU A 668 -0.65 -11.70 13.07
CA LEU A 668 -2.10 -11.69 13.18
C LEU A 668 -2.57 -11.70 14.63
N PHE A 669 -1.88 -12.45 15.50
CA PHE A 669 -2.20 -12.50 16.93
C PHE A 669 -2.14 -11.11 17.59
N GLU A 670 -1.14 -10.30 17.28
CA GLU A 670 -1.05 -8.93 17.82
C GLU A 670 -2.23 -8.06 17.37
N PHE A 671 -2.72 -8.22 16.12
CA PHE A 671 -3.95 -7.56 15.66
C PHE A 671 -5.19 -8.05 16.40
N VAL A 672 -5.28 -9.34 16.73
CA VAL A 672 -6.39 -9.89 17.54
C VAL A 672 -6.37 -9.34 18.96
N VAL A 673 -5.20 -9.24 19.59
CA VAL A 673 -5.06 -8.64 20.94
C VAL A 673 -5.47 -7.16 20.90
N ALA A 674 -5.03 -6.41 19.88
CA ALA A 674 -5.41 -5.02 19.69
C ALA A 674 -6.92 -4.85 19.50
N GLU A 675 -7.55 -5.72 18.70
CA GLU A 675 -8.99 -5.66 18.45
C GLU A 675 -9.82 -5.98 19.69
N ILE A 676 -9.42 -6.98 20.47
CA ILE A 676 -10.09 -7.34 21.73
C ILE A 676 -9.96 -6.22 22.76
N ARG A 677 -8.84 -5.48 22.77
CA ARG A 677 -8.63 -4.33 23.67
C ARG A 677 -9.63 -3.19 23.40
N LEU A 678 -10.17 -3.09 22.19
CA LEU A 678 -11.18 -2.08 21.82
C LEU A 678 -12.60 -2.41 22.28
N GLN A 679 -12.82 -3.61 22.84
CA GLN A 679 -14.13 -4.11 23.24
C GLN A 679 -14.45 -3.79 24.70
N ASP A 680 -15.72 -3.88 25.07
CA ASP A 680 -16.13 -3.70 26.45
C ASP A 680 -15.52 -4.77 27.37
N LEU A 681 -14.94 -4.35 28.50
CA LEU A 681 -14.20 -5.25 29.38
C LEU A 681 -15.08 -6.36 29.98
N GLU A 682 -16.35 -6.08 30.29
CA GLU A 682 -17.26 -7.10 30.83
C GLU A 682 -17.68 -8.10 29.75
N GLU A 683 -17.82 -7.65 28.51
CA GLU A 683 -18.03 -8.52 27.37
C GLU A 683 -16.83 -9.47 27.14
N VAL A 684 -15.60 -8.95 27.15
CA VAL A 684 -14.37 -9.76 27.01
C VAL A 684 -14.22 -10.79 28.14
N LYS A 685 -14.60 -10.44 29.37
CA LYS A 685 -14.66 -11.42 30.48
C LYS A 685 -15.67 -12.54 30.21
N GLY A 686 -16.81 -12.21 29.58
CA GLY A 686 -17.78 -13.19 29.09
C GLY A 686 -17.16 -14.13 28.06
N TRP A 687 -16.46 -13.57 27.08
CA TRP A 687 -15.76 -14.32 26.04
C TRP A 687 -14.68 -15.25 26.63
N GLN A 688 -13.85 -14.76 27.55
CA GLN A 688 -12.81 -15.56 28.21
C GLN A 688 -13.41 -16.79 28.91
N LYS A 689 -14.54 -16.64 29.61
CA LYS A 689 -15.25 -17.75 30.28
C LYS A 689 -15.83 -18.73 29.27
N MET A 690 -16.45 -18.22 28.21
CA MET A 690 -17.01 -19.04 27.14
C MET A 690 -15.92 -19.86 26.43
N LEU A 691 -14.79 -19.25 26.08
CA LEU A 691 -13.63 -19.91 25.48
C LEU A 691 -13.04 -20.99 26.39
N CYS A 692 -12.95 -20.75 27.71
CA CYS A 692 -12.57 -21.81 28.66
C CYS A 692 -13.53 -23.01 28.54
N GLY A 693 -14.84 -22.78 28.55
CA GLY A 693 -15.85 -23.84 28.41
C GLY A 693 -15.77 -24.59 27.08
N LEU A 694 -15.49 -23.90 25.96
CA LEU A 694 -15.31 -24.55 24.67
C LEU A 694 -14.06 -25.45 24.65
N ILE A 695 -12.95 -24.98 25.23
CA ILE A 695 -11.73 -25.81 25.36
C ILE A 695 -11.99 -27.01 26.27
N GLU A 696 -12.77 -26.87 27.35
CA GLU A 696 -13.17 -27.99 28.21
C GLU A 696 -13.90 -29.08 27.41
N VAL A 697 -14.91 -28.68 26.62
CA VAL A 697 -15.67 -29.61 25.76
C VAL A 697 -14.78 -30.25 24.70
N MET A 698 -13.89 -29.47 24.09
CA MET A 698 -12.94 -29.93 23.06
C MET A 698 -11.90 -30.91 23.64
N LEU A 699 -11.40 -30.70 24.87
CA LEU A 699 -10.44 -31.61 25.50
C LEU A 699 -11.05 -32.98 25.80
N VAL A 700 -12.38 -33.05 25.99
CA VAL A 700 -13.10 -34.30 26.25
C VAL A 700 -13.49 -35.01 24.95
N ASN A 701 -14.02 -34.27 23.97
CA ASN A 701 -14.66 -34.85 22.79
C ASN A 701 -13.83 -34.75 21.50
N GLY A 702 -12.74 -33.97 21.52
CA GLY A 702 -12.01 -33.56 20.32
C GLY A 702 -12.72 -32.43 19.58
N MET A 703 -12.05 -31.90 18.55
CA MET A 703 -12.64 -30.92 17.64
C MET A 703 -13.67 -31.63 16.72
N PRO A 704 -14.94 -31.17 16.64
CA PRO A 704 -16.03 -31.86 15.95
C PRO A 704 -16.00 -31.67 14.42
N MET A 705 -14.90 -32.10 13.78
CA MET A 705 -14.65 -31.90 12.36
C MET A 705 -15.65 -32.61 11.44
N GLU A 706 -16.34 -33.64 11.95
CA GLU A 706 -17.41 -34.34 11.23
C GLU A 706 -18.65 -33.47 10.99
N GLY A 707 -18.77 -32.33 11.67
CA GLY A 707 -19.86 -31.37 11.51
C GLY A 707 -19.64 -30.32 10.43
N LEU A 708 -18.47 -30.28 9.79
CA LEU A 708 -18.18 -29.34 8.71
C LEU A 708 -19.09 -29.60 7.49
N LYS A 709 -19.63 -28.53 6.91
CA LYS A 709 -20.50 -28.59 5.72
C LYS A 709 -19.74 -29.15 4.50
N GLU A 710 -18.49 -28.74 4.33
CA GLU A 710 -17.56 -29.27 3.34
C GLU A 710 -16.37 -29.89 4.06
N ARG A 711 -16.38 -31.22 4.15
CA ARG A 711 -15.33 -31.94 4.87
C ARG A 711 -14.10 -32.12 3.98
N PRO A 712 -12.93 -31.58 4.35
CA PRO A 712 -11.72 -31.73 3.58
C PRO A 712 -11.16 -33.16 3.69
N ASN A 713 -10.07 -33.45 2.99
CA ASN A 713 -9.41 -34.76 3.16
C ASN A 713 -8.85 -34.91 4.58
N PHE A 714 -8.62 -36.15 5.02
CA PHE A 714 -8.21 -36.44 6.41
C PHE A 714 -6.97 -35.65 6.88
N HIS A 715 -6.01 -35.39 5.99
CA HIS A 715 -4.79 -34.66 6.35
C HIS A 715 -5.06 -33.17 6.59
N GLU A 716 -5.84 -32.56 5.70
CA GLU A 716 -6.32 -31.18 5.86
C GLU A 716 -7.26 -31.03 7.06
N GLU A 717 -8.13 -32.01 7.30
CA GLU A 717 -9.02 -32.04 8.48
C GLU A 717 -8.20 -32.00 9.78
N MET A 718 -7.16 -32.83 9.89
CA MET A 718 -6.27 -32.84 11.06
C MET A 718 -5.41 -31.58 11.18
N ARG A 719 -5.14 -30.89 10.07
CA ARG A 719 -4.45 -29.59 10.06
C ARG A 719 -5.39 -28.49 10.57
N GLN A 720 -6.57 -28.36 9.99
CA GLN A 720 -7.60 -27.40 10.38
C GLN A 720 -8.02 -27.58 11.84
N ALA A 721 -8.19 -28.83 12.30
CA ALA A 721 -8.45 -29.10 13.71
C ALA A 721 -7.36 -28.52 14.61
N ARG A 722 -6.07 -28.79 14.32
CA ARG A 722 -4.96 -28.25 15.13
C ARG A 722 -4.91 -26.72 15.11
N ASN A 723 -5.11 -26.10 13.95
CA ASN A 723 -5.12 -24.64 13.83
C ASN A 723 -6.26 -24.02 14.64
N ALA A 724 -7.47 -24.60 14.55
CA ALA A 724 -8.63 -24.12 15.28
C ALA A 724 -8.43 -24.23 16.81
N GLU A 725 -7.80 -25.32 17.26
CA GLU A 725 -7.46 -25.50 18.67
C GLU A 725 -6.36 -24.56 19.16
N GLU A 726 -5.32 -24.32 18.35
CA GLU A 726 -4.30 -23.31 18.65
C GLU A 726 -4.95 -21.93 18.72
N ALA A 727 -5.81 -21.58 17.76
CA ALA A 727 -6.55 -20.33 17.75
C ALA A 727 -7.44 -20.16 19.00
N LEU A 728 -8.11 -21.22 19.49
CA LEU A 728 -8.87 -21.16 20.76
C LEU A 728 -7.96 -20.73 21.93
N LEU A 729 -6.79 -21.35 22.04
CA LEU A 729 -5.82 -21.03 23.10
C LEU A 729 -5.30 -19.60 22.96
N VAL A 730 -4.98 -19.20 21.74
CA VAL A 730 -4.41 -17.89 21.41
C VAL A 730 -5.40 -16.77 21.69
N VAL A 731 -6.65 -16.91 21.25
CA VAL A 731 -7.71 -15.92 21.51
C VAL A 731 -8.10 -15.89 22.99
N LEU A 732 -8.12 -17.04 23.68
CA LEU A 732 -8.29 -17.08 25.13
C LEU A 732 -7.18 -16.29 25.83
N ASN A 733 -5.94 -16.44 25.39
CA ASN A 733 -4.81 -15.69 25.93
C ASN A 733 -4.93 -14.19 25.63
N ALA A 734 -5.38 -13.80 24.44
CA ALA A 734 -5.65 -12.41 24.11
C ALA A 734 -6.68 -11.79 25.07
N CYS A 735 -7.81 -12.48 25.31
CA CYS A 735 -8.77 -12.05 26.32
C CYS A 735 -8.13 -11.92 27.71
N ALA A 736 -7.34 -12.92 28.14
CA ALA A 736 -6.69 -12.90 29.46
C ALA A 736 -5.65 -11.76 29.61
N ARG A 737 -4.94 -11.39 28.53
CA ARG A 737 -4.04 -10.22 28.52
C ARG A 737 -4.80 -8.91 28.66
N VAL A 738 -6.02 -8.81 28.15
CA VAL A 738 -6.86 -7.61 28.29
C VAL A 738 -7.54 -7.56 29.67
N THR A 739 -8.09 -8.68 30.15
CA THR A 739 -8.79 -8.75 31.43
C THR A 739 -7.86 -8.78 32.63
N GLN A 740 -6.61 -9.23 32.44
CA GLN A 740 -5.66 -9.57 33.52
C GLN A 740 -6.22 -10.62 34.49
N GLU A 741 -7.22 -11.40 34.07
CA GLU A 741 -7.85 -12.47 34.86
C GLU A 741 -7.30 -13.84 34.47
N ARG A 742 -7.24 -14.75 35.44
CA ARG A 742 -6.76 -16.11 35.20
C ARG A 742 -7.79 -16.97 34.49
N SER A 743 -7.40 -17.60 33.38
CA SER A 743 -8.23 -18.55 32.64
C SER A 743 -8.16 -19.94 33.28
N LYS A 744 -9.28 -20.45 33.77
CA LYS A 744 -9.36 -21.78 34.37
C LYS A 744 -10.07 -22.74 33.43
N ILE A 745 -9.32 -23.70 32.92
CA ILE A 745 -9.81 -24.78 32.06
C ILE A 745 -9.91 -26.06 32.89
N GLN A 746 -11.07 -26.70 32.89
CA GLN A 746 -11.23 -28.04 33.47
C GLN A 746 -10.74 -29.12 32.50
N TRP A 747 -9.91 -30.04 33.01
CA TRP A 747 -9.44 -31.20 32.26
C TRP A 747 -9.86 -32.51 32.92
N SER A 748 -10.08 -33.54 32.09
CA SER A 748 -10.51 -34.88 32.52
C SER A 748 -9.42 -35.66 33.27
N ALA A 749 -8.15 -35.36 32.99
CA ALA A 749 -6.99 -35.96 33.63
C ALA A 749 -5.83 -34.95 33.73
N PRO A 750 -4.93 -35.05 34.73
CA PRO A 750 -3.79 -34.15 34.89
C PRO A 750 -2.86 -34.06 33.66
N GLU A 751 -2.77 -35.12 32.86
CA GLU A 751 -1.94 -35.21 31.67
C GLU A 751 -2.59 -34.60 30.42
N ALA A 752 -3.91 -34.36 30.44
CA ALA A 752 -4.68 -34.02 29.23
C ALA A 752 -4.19 -32.70 28.61
N PHE A 753 -3.95 -31.67 29.42
CA PHE A 753 -3.42 -30.40 28.94
C PHE A 753 -2.02 -30.56 28.33
N GLY A 754 -1.13 -31.30 28.99
CA GLY A 754 0.22 -31.56 28.48
C GLY A 754 0.24 -32.38 27.19
N ALA A 755 -0.71 -33.30 27.03
CA ALA A 755 -0.90 -34.06 25.79
C ALA A 755 -1.44 -33.15 24.67
N TRP A 756 -2.42 -32.30 24.98
CA TRP A 756 -2.95 -31.32 24.03
C TRP A 756 -1.88 -30.35 23.54
N LEU A 757 -1.09 -29.78 24.44
CA LEU A 757 0.01 -28.87 24.08
C LEU A 757 1.05 -29.54 23.15
N SER A 758 1.31 -30.83 23.35
CA SER A 758 2.23 -31.59 22.49
C SER A 758 1.67 -31.78 21.07
N ARG A 759 0.33 -31.87 20.95
CA ARG A 759 -0.35 -32.00 19.67
C ARG A 759 -0.37 -30.69 18.88
N LEU A 760 -0.59 -29.55 19.57
CA LEU A 760 -0.52 -28.22 18.95
C LEU A 760 0.86 -27.97 18.35
N ARG A 761 1.92 -28.32 19.08
CA ARG A 761 3.30 -28.08 18.65
C ARG A 761 3.76 -28.91 17.45
N GLY A 762 3.20 -30.10 17.24
CA GLY A 762 3.68 -31.02 16.21
C GLY A 762 5.14 -31.46 16.40
N GLN A 763 5.80 -31.89 15.30
CA GLN A 763 7.24 -32.25 15.32
C GLN A 763 8.11 -30.99 15.25
N ARG A 764 9.18 -30.95 16.06
CA ARG A 764 10.12 -29.82 16.08
C ARG A 764 10.93 -29.79 14.78
N THR A 765 10.68 -28.81 13.92
CA THR A 765 11.44 -28.58 12.68
C THR A 765 12.44 -27.42 12.82
N SER A 766 12.25 -26.50 13.78
CA SER A 766 13.14 -25.36 14.03
C SER A 766 13.38 -25.11 15.54
N TRP A 767 14.22 -24.12 15.84
CA TRP A 767 14.51 -23.66 17.21
C TRP A 767 13.47 -22.67 17.75
N GLU A 768 12.62 -22.11 16.88
CA GLU A 768 11.54 -21.17 17.20
C GLU A 768 10.35 -21.89 17.84
N ASN A 769 9.63 -21.18 18.70
CA ASN A 769 8.44 -21.69 19.36
C ASN A 769 7.20 -21.53 18.48
N GLY A 770 6.29 -22.49 18.55
CA GLY A 770 4.92 -22.29 18.05
C GLY A 770 4.18 -21.24 18.88
N LEU A 771 3.25 -20.52 18.24
CA LEU A 771 2.45 -19.45 18.84
C LEU A 771 1.74 -19.89 20.13
N ALA A 772 1.25 -21.14 20.19
CA ALA A 772 0.69 -21.74 21.41
C ALA A 772 1.56 -21.58 22.66
N LEU A 773 2.89 -21.67 22.55
CA LEU A 773 3.80 -21.53 23.70
C LEU A 773 3.95 -20.07 24.17
N GLN A 774 3.68 -19.10 23.30
CA GLN A 774 3.65 -17.67 23.66
C GLN A 774 2.31 -17.26 24.30
N CYS A 775 1.33 -18.16 24.32
CA CYS A 775 -0.03 -17.92 24.77
C CYS A 775 -0.40 -18.72 26.03
N LEU A 776 0.57 -19.07 26.89
CA LEU A 776 0.32 -19.80 28.15
C LEU A 776 0.22 -18.90 29.39
N SER A 777 0.37 -17.58 29.23
CA SER A 777 0.25 -16.61 30.33
C SER A 777 -1.17 -16.59 30.89
N PHE A 778 -1.30 -16.25 32.18
CA PHE A 778 -2.56 -16.18 32.93
C PHE A 778 -3.37 -17.50 33.02
N LEU A 779 -2.88 -18.63 32.51
CA LEU A 779 -3.58 -19.91 32.64
C LEU A 779 -3.51 -20.47 34.07
N ASP A 780 -4.61 -21.06 34.55
CA ASP A 780 -4.57 -21.96 35.71
C ASP A 780 -4.18 -23.37 35.25
N LEU A 781 -2.90 -23.68 35.45
CA LEU A 781 -2.25 -24.96 35.17
C LEU A 781 -1.97 -25.75 36.46
N SER A 782 -2.67 -25.45 37.55
CA SER A 782 -2.44 -26.05 38.86
C SER A 782 -2.60 -27.57 38.80
N LYS A 783 -1.65 -28.33 39.36
CA LYS A 783 -1.64 -29.81 39.37
C LYS A 783 -1.58 -30.47 37.99
N SER A 784 -1.30 -29.73 36.92
CA SER A 784 -1.07 -30.31 35.59
C SER A 784 0.20 -31.17 35.55
N VAL A 785 0.25 -32.13 34.63
CA VAL A 785 1.43 -32.95 34.36
C VAL A 785 2.07 -32.50 33.05
N LEU A 786 3.21 -31.81 33.19
CA LEU A 786 4.06 -31.27 32.14
C LEU A 786 5.47 -31.88 32.19
N LEU A 787 5.57 -33.12 32.69
CA LEU A 787 6.82 -33.87 32.85
C LEU A 787 7.56 -33.98 31.51
N GLY A 788 8.83 -33.57 31.49
CA GLY A 788 9.70 -33.64 30.32
C GLY A 788 9.22 -32.83 29.11
N LYS A 789 8.25 -31.93 29.29
CA LYS A 789 7.75 -31.09 28.20
C LYS A 789 8.78 -30.03 27.84
N ASP A 790 8.87 -29.74 26.56
CA ASP A 790 9.75 -28.72 26.04
C ASP A 790 8.95 -27.44 25.79
N LEU A 791 9.17 -26.50 26.72
CA LEU A 791 8.57 -25.19 26.93
C LEU A 791 9.67 -24.10 26.86
N TYR A 792 10.75 -24.38 26.12
CA TYR A 792 11.82 -23.42 25.86
C TYR A 792 11.19 -22.11 25.37
N GLN A 793 11.60 -20.94 25.86
CA GLN A 793 11.05 -19.61 25.49
C GLN A 793 9.52 -19.44 25.63
N ALA A 794 8.81 -20.33 26.34
CA ALA A 794 7.37 -20.20 26.51
C ALA A 794 7.02 -18.99 27.39
N ASN A 795 5.89 -18.34 27.12
CA ASN A 795 5.35 -17.29 27.96
C ASN A 795 4.31 -17.88 28.93
N LEU A 796 4.71 -17.99 30.20
CA LEU A 796 3.94 -18.47 31.35
C LEU A 796 3.78 -17.36 32.41
N GLU A 797 3.89 -16.10 32.01
CA GLU A 797 3.75 -14.95 32.91
C GLU A 797 2.40 -14.97 33.63
N GLY A 798 2.42 -14.75 34.95
CA GLY A 798 1.23 -14.75 35.80
C GLY A 798 0.47 -16.08 35.88
N ALA A 799 0.95 -17.14 35.21
CA ALA A 799 0.32 -18.45 35.19
C ALA A 799 0.32 -19.08 36.59
N LYS A 800 -0.71 -19.87 36.89
CA LYS A 800 -0.82 -20.60 38.14
C LYS A 800 -0.41 -22.06 37.92
N LEU A 801 0.81 -22.40 38.31
CA LEU A 801 1.43 -23.72 38.22
C LEU A 801 1.54 -24.40 39.60
N GLU A 802 0.66 -24.04 40.55
CA GLU A 802 0.70 -24.57 41.91
C GLU A 802 0.59 -26.10 41.88
N ARG A 803 1.57 -26.80 42.47
CA ARG A 803 1.67 -28.28 42.48
C ARG A 803 1.73 -28.92 41.08
N ALA A 804 2.04 -28.17 40.02
CA ALA A 804 2.25 -28.74 38.70
C ALA A 804 3.51 -29.63 38.69
N ASN A 805 3.50 -30.68 37.87
CA ASN A 805 4.66 -31.54 37.67
C ASN A 805 5.39 -31.15 36.37
N LEU A 806 6.48 -30.42 36.51
CA LEU A 806 7.40 -29.94 35.47
C LEU A 806 8.77 -30.65 35.55
N GLY A 807 8.84 -31.84 36.16
CA GLY A 807 10.09 -32.58 36.31
C GLY A 807 10.75 -32.82 34.96
N GLY A 808 12.04 -32.48 34.84
CA GLY A 808 12.79 -32.61 33.59
C GLY A 808 12.28 -31.77 32.41
N ALA A 809 11.32 -30.86 32.61
CA ALA A 809 10.84 -29.97 31.56
C ALA A 809 11.95 -29.00 31.10
N ASN A 810 11.96 -28.66 29.82
CA ASN A 810 12.82 -27.61 29.29
C ASN A 810 12.06 -26.28 29.30
N LEU A 811 12.41 -25.38 30.19
CA LEU A 811 11.90 -24.01 30.38
C LEU A 811 13.01 -22.98 30.13
N GLY A 812 14.07 -23.33 29.40
CA GLY A 812 15.16 -22.41 29.10
C GLY A 812 14.62 -21.14 28.43
N ARG A 813 15.02 -19.97 28.92
CA ARG A 813 14.54 -18.65 28.47
C ARG A 813 13.03 -18.41 28.53
N ALA A 814 12.26 -19.26 29.24
CA ALA A 814 10.84 -19.05 29.42
C ALA A 814 10.56 -17.82 30.28
N ASN A 815 9.45 -17.12 30.02
CA ASN A 815 8.94 -16.05 30.88
C ASN A 815 7.97 -16.64 31.91
N LEU A 816 8.37 -16.68 33.17
CA LEU A 816 7.61 -17.13 34.34
C LEU A 816 7.44 -15.97 35.36
N GLY A 817 7.55 -14.73 34.91
CA GLY A 817 7.38 -13.55 35.76
C GLY A 817 6.06 -13.59 36.52
N VAL A 818 6.11 -13.36 37.83
CA VAL A 818 4.94 -13.35 38.73
C VAL A 818 4.13 -14.67 38.72
N ALA A 819 4.64 -15.74 38.13
CA ALA A 819 3.96 -17.03 38.08
C ALA A 819 3.89 -17.65 39.48
N ASN A 820 2.81 -18.40 39.74
CA ASN A 820 2.67 -19.15 41.00
C ASN A 820 3.06 -20.62 40.80
N LEU A 821 4.29 -20.97 41.15
CA LEU A 821 4.88 -22.30 41.13
C LEU A 821 4.91 -22.95 42.54
N GLY A 822 4.07 -22.48 43.46
CA GLY A 822 4.04 -22.98 44.83
C GLY A 822 3.90 -24.51 44.87
N ARG A 823 4.83 -25.18 45.55
CA ARG A 823 4.91 -26.65 45.67
C ARG A 823 4.98 -27.40 44.33
N ALA A 824 5.37 -26.75 43.25
CA ALA A 824 5.58 -27.40 41.95
C ALA A 824 6.77 -28.37 42.00
N ILE A 825 6.74 -29.40 41.15
CA ILE A 825 7.84 -30.35 40.98
C ILE A 825 8.63 -29.94 39.74
N LEU A 826 9.82 -29.39 39.94
CA LEU A 826 10.76 -28.93 38.90
C LEU A 826 12.07 -29.72 38.93
N ALA A 827 12.06 -30.92 39.53
CA ALA A 827 13.28 -31.72 39.70
C ALA A 827 13.91 -32.02 38.34
N GLY A 828 15.17 -31.65 38.17
CA GLY A 828 15.91 -31.80 36.91
C GLY A 828 15.44 -30.92 35.75
N ALA A 829 14.55 -29.94 35.97
CA ALA A 829 14.09 -29.03 34.92
C ALA A 829 15.24 -28.11 34.43
N ILE A 830 15.20 -27.73 33.16
CA ILE A 830 16.14 -26.77 32.55
C ILE A 830 15.46 -25.40 32.57
N LEU A 831 15.99 -24.45 33.32
CA LEU A 831 15.50 -23.07 33.48
C LEU A 831 16.60 -22.05 33.11
N GLU A 832 17.55 -22.47 32.26
CA GLU A 832 18.68 -21.63 31.85
C GLU A 832 18.19 -20.33 31.20
N GLY A 833 18.59 -19.19 31.76
CA GLY A 833 18.17 -17.86 31.30
C GLY A 833 16.66 -17.56 31.45
N ALA A 834 15.89 -18.36 32.19
CA ALA A 834 14.47 -18.12 32.40
C ALA A 834 14.22 -16.86 33.25
N ASN A 835 13.13 -16.14 32.96
CA ASN A 835 12.67 -15.03 33.80
C ASN A 835 11.69 -15.53 34.86
N LEU A 836 12.05 -15.47 36.13
CA LEU A 836 11.25 -15.86 37.30
C LEU A 836 11.07 -14.67 38.26
N GLU A 837 11.17 -13.44 37.75
CA GLU A 837 11.04 -12.24 38.56
C GLU A 837 9.69 -12.20 39.28
N GLY A 838 9.73 -12.01 40.60
CA GLY A 838 8.53 -11.99 41.47
C GLY A 838 7.75 -13.31 41.53
N ALA A 839 8.27 -14.41 40.96
CA ALA A 839 7.56 -15.69 40.96
C ALA A 839 7.44 -16.30 42.37
N ASN A 840 6.34 -16.98 42.64
CA ASN A 840 6.15 -17.73 43.89
C ASN A 840 6.59 -19.19 43.72
N LEU A 841 7.71 -19.57 44.31
CA LEU A 841 8.29 -20.91 44.33
C LEU A 841 8.24 -21.55 45.73
N GLU A 842 7.36 -21.07 46.62
CA GLU A 842 7.26 -21.57 47.99
C GLU A 842 7.08 -23.10 48.03
N GLY A 843 8.00 -23.79 48.69
CA GLY A 843 8.01 -25.24 48.83
C GLY A 843 8.20 -26.01 47.52
N ALA A 844 8.61 -25.36 46.42
CA ALA A 844 8.86 -26.03 45.14
C ALA A 844 10.07 -26.98 45.22
N ASN A 845 10.02 -28.07 44.46
CA ASN A 845 11.12 -29.03 44.36
C ASN A 845 11.95 -28.75 43.10
N LEU A 846 13.06 -28.03 43.24
CA LEU A 846 14.03 -27.68 42.20
C LEU A 846 15.29 -28.56 42.24
N ARG A 847 15.23 -29.74 42.86
CA ARG A 847 16.40 -30.62 43.02
C ARG A 847 17.04 -30.92 41.66
N GLY A 848 18.32 -30.62 41.51
CA GLY A 848 19.07 -30.83 40.28
C GLY A 848 18.64 -29.98 39.08
N ALA A 849 17.81 -28.94 39.28
CA ALA A 849 17.40 -28.04 38.20
C ALA A 849 18.58 -27.17 37.71
N ILE A 850 18.54 -26.75 36.44
CA ILE A 850 19.55 -25.88 35.83
C ILE A 850 18.99 -24.47 35.75
N LEU A 851 19.45 -23.56 36.61
CA LEU A 851 19.00 -22.16 36.71
C LEU A 851 20.09 -21.18 36.28
N GLU A 852 21.05 -21.63 35.45
CA GLU A 852 22.17 -20.78 35.04
C GLU A 852 21.67 -19.54 34.29
N GLY A 853 22.08 -18.35 34.71
CA GLY A 853 21.63 -17.07 34.15
C GLY A 853 20.16 -16.70 34.38
N ALA A 854 19.40 -17.47 35.18
CA ALA A 854 17.98 -17.19 35.42
C ALA A 854 17.78 -15.91 36.27
N ASN A 855 16.72 -15.14 35.99
CA ASN A 855 16.33 -13.98 36.78
C ASN A 855 15.33 -14.38 37.87
N LEU A 856 15.74 -14.46 39.13
CA LEU A 856 14.91 -14.78 40.31
C LEU A 856 14.71 -13.54 41.20
N ALA A 857 14.87 -12.32 40.67
CA ALA A 857 14.72 -11.10 41.44
C ALA A 857 13.34 -11.04 42.12
N GLY A 858 13.31 -10.76 43.43
CA GLY A 858 12.07 -10.70 44.21
C GLY A 858 11.28 -12.01 44.33
N ALA A 859 11.80 -13.15 43.85
CA ALA A 859 11.08 -14.43 43.89
C ALA A 859 10.94 -14.98 45.32
N ASN A 860 9.83 -15.66 45.61
CA ASN A 860 9.62 -16.33 46.89
C ASN A 860 10.07 -17.80 46.83
N LEU A 861 11.25 -18.11 47.36
CA LEU A 861 11.83 -19.47 47.41
C LEU A 861 11.69 -20.11 48.80
N ALA A 862 10.81 -19.59 49.66
CA ALA A 862 10.67 -20.07 51.03
C ALA A 862 10.37 -21.58 51.07
N GLY A 863 11.18 -22.34 51.81
CA GLY A 863 11.06 -23.81 51.91
C GLY A 863 11.32 -24.58 50.61
N ALA A 864 11.78 -23.94 49.52
CA ALA A 864 12.07 -24.62 48.27
C ALA A 864 13.30 -25.54 48.40
N ASN A 865 13.31 -26.65 47.65
CA ASN A 865 14.43 -27.58 47.61
C ASN A 865 15.30 -27.34 46.38
N LEU A 866 16.46 -26.70 46.55
CA LEU A 866 17.46 -26.41 45.53
C LEU A 866 18.67 -27.37 45.59
N ALA A 867 18.56 -28.52 46.27
CA ALA A 867 19.70 -29.44 46.40
C ALA A 867 20.25 -29.87 45.03
N GLY A 868 21.53 -29.57 44.79
CA GLY A 868 22.23 -29.88 43.53
C GLY A 868 21.78 -29.03 42.33
N ALA A 869 21.00 -27.96 42.54
CA ALA A 869 20.59 -27.04 41.49
C ALA A 869 21.78 -26.16 41.03
N LYS A 870 21.87 -25.90 39.72
CA LYS A 870 22.95 -25.06 39.16
C LYS A 870 22.50 -23.61 39.07
N LEU A 871 23.02 -22.74 39.93
CA LEU A 871 22.64 -21.32 40.03
C LEU A 871 23.69 -20.35 39.45
N GLY A 872 24.56 -20.82 38.55
CA GLY A 872 25.63 -19.97 37.99
C GLY A 872 25.06 -18.72 37.33
N TRP A 873 25.52 -17.53 37.72
CA TRP A 873 25.05 -16.24 37.19
C TRP A 873 23.55 -15.94 37.40
N ALA A 874 22.83 -16.70 38.23
CA ALA A 874 21.43 -16.42 38.53
C ALA A 874 21.30 -15.14 39.38
N ASN A 875 20.31 -14.30 39.06
CA ASN A 875 20.01 -13.09 39.83
C ASN A 875 19.02 -13.40 40.96
N LEU A 876 19.47 -13.36 42.22
CA LEU A 876 18.63 -13.58 43.41
C LEU A 876 18.34 -12.29 44.19
N GLY A 877 18.50 -11.12 43.56
CA GLY A 877 18.29 -9.83 44.22
C GLY A 877 16.90 -9.71 44.85
N GLY A 878 16.83 -9.57 46.17
CA GLY A 878 15.56 -9.45 46.89
C GLY A 878 14.72 -10.74 47.00
N ALA A 879 15.26 -11.90 46.60
CA ALA A 879 14.55 -13.17 46.72
C ALA A 879 14.41 -13.62 48.19
N ASN A 880 13.27 -14.22 48.55
CA ASN A 880 13.07 -14.80 49.88
C ASN A 880 13.60 -16.24 49.93
N LEU A 881 14.70 -16.46 50.65
CA LEU A 881 15.38 -17.75 50.80
C LEU A 881 15.12 -18.44 52.16
N GLU A 882 14.08 -18.02 52.90
CA GLU A 882 13.80 -18.56 54.23
C GLU A 882 13.51 -20.07 54.17
N GLY A 883 14.29 -20.88 54.89
CA GLY A 883 14.10 -22.34 54.95
C GLY A 883 14.40 -23.08 53.63
N THR A 884 15.00 -22.41 52.63
CA THR A 884 15.43 -23.06 51.38
C THR A 884 16.50 -24.12 51.65
N ILE A 885 16.39 -25.28 51.02
CA ILE A 885 17.33 -26.40 51.16
C ILE A 885 18.39 -26.29 50.06
N LEU A 886 19.67 -26.16 50.44
CA LEU A 886 20.83 -26.09 49.53
C LEU A 886 21.86 -27.16 49.91
N GLU A 887 22.67 -27.61 48.96
CA GLU A 887 23.87 -28.41 49.27
C GLU A 887 25.06 -27.48 49.57
N GLY A 888 25.99 -27.93 50.42
CA GLY A 888 27.09 -27.08 50.92
C GLY A 888 28.02 -26.50 49.84
N LYS A 889 28.04 -27.08 48.62
CA LYS A 889 28.81 -26.57 47.47
C LYS A 889 28.12 -25.40 46.75
N ASP A 890 26.81 -25.24 46.92
CA ASP A 890 26.01 -24.21 46.25
C ASP A 890 26.05 -22.88 47.02
N ILE A 891 26.22 -22.94 48.35
CA ILE A 891 26.35 -21.79 49.25
C ILE A 891 27.59 -20.94 48.92
N ALA A 892 28.69 -21.57 48.50
CA ALA A 892 29.93 -20.89 48.13
C ALA A 892 29.78 -20.03 46.85
N LYS A 893 28.80 -20.33 45.99
CA LYS A 893 28.51 -19.56 44.77
C LYS A 893 27.57 -18.38 45.02
N LEU A 894 26.71 -18.48 46.05
CA LEU A 894 25.79 -17.40 46.47
C LEU A 894 26.49 -16.26 47.22
N THR A 895 27.65 -16.55 47.84
CA THR A 895 28.42 -15.60 48.66
C THR A 895 29.60 -14.95 47.94
N GLY A 896 29.81 -15.28 46.66
CA GLY A 896 30.97 -14.85 45.88
C GLY A 896 30.76 -13.57 45.05
N ARG A 897 30.59 -12.41 45.72
CA ARG A 897 31.10 -11.07 45.30
C ARG A 897 30.60 -9.98 46.25
N ASN A 898 31.52 -9.50 47.09
CA ASN A 898 31.67 -8.09 47.48
C ASN A 898 33.11 -7.95 47.99
N ASP A 899 34.02 -7.73 47.04
CA ASP A 899 35.23 -6.90 47.15
C ASP A 899 35.38 -6.17 45.81
#